data_AF-A0A314URM1-F1
#
_entry.id   AF-A0A314URM1-F1
#
_cell.length_a   1.000
_cell.length_b   1.000
_cell.length_c   1.000
_cell.angle_alpha   90.00
_cell.angle_beta   90.00
_cell.angle_gamma   90.00
#
_symmetry.space_group_name_H-M   'P 1'
#
loop_
_entity.id
_entity.type
_entity.pdbx_description
1 polymer ?
#
loop_
_entity_poly.entity_id
_entity_poly.type
_entity_poly.pdbx_seq_one_letter_code
_entity_poly.pdbx_strand_id
1 'polypeptide(L)'
;MQEFVPQRSAAYISQHDVHIAEMTVKETLAFSARCQGVGPRYEMLVELTRREREVNIKPDPDVDIFMKAIATEGQKEILVTDYILKILGLDACADTLVGDQLIRGISGGQKKRVTTGEILVGPARALLMDEISTGLDSSTTYQIVNSIKNYVHILNGTAVVSLLQPAPETYELFDDIILLSDGQIVYQGPREQVLDFFESMGFKCPERKGVADFLQEVTSRKDQKQYWTNRDEPYRFITVKHFSEAFQSFSVGKRITEELAAPFDKTKSDPAALTTKKYGIRKVELLKACFSRELLLMKRNSFVYVFKLTQLAIMALITMTVFLRIDMHRDSVTDGGIYAGALFYSFVTVMFSGMSEISMTIAKLPVFYKQRDLLFPSWAYALPIWILKIPITFLDVSVWVFRQYLLFLLISQMASALNRSIAGLGRSMVVAYTFGSFAQLMLFALGGFVLSRENIKKWWIWGYWISPLMYGQNAIVVNEFLGKSWSHVLPNSTEPLGVAVLRSHGFFTHPSWYWIGVGALIGYVLIFNVCFTVALTYLNPLEKQQAVKSEESQSKEHDEKSGEVGWSQNKGNRLIPQINSDNGEECTNHNKKRGMVLPFEPHLITFDKITYSVDMPQSMKNQGVVEDKLVLLKCVSGAFRPGVLTALMGVSGADSFARISGYCEQNDSHSPYVTVYESLMYSAWLRLSTKISSGTRKMFVDEVMRLVELNPLRQALVGLPGESGLSTEQRKRLTIAVELVANPSVIFMDEPTSGLDARAAAIVMRAVRNIVDTGRTIVCTIHQPSIDIFEAFDELFLMKQGGQEIYVGPLGCHSCHLIKYFEGIEGVSKIKNGYNPATWMLEVTTSAKETALGIDFADVYRSSEIYRRNKSLIEELSTPAPGSKDLYFPTRYPQSFFTQCKACLWKQHWSYWHNPEYNAIRLIYTTVVALLLGTMFWNLGSKMEKQQELFNAIGSMYASVIFLGIENAMTVQPIVAVERTVFYREQAAGMYSALAYAFAQVTIEVLYVFAQAVIYSVLVYAMIGFEWTVAKFFWYLFFMFFTCLYFTFYGMMGVALTPNQHVAGITSNAFYALWNLFSGFIIPRTRIPIWWRWYYWASPMAWTLYGLTVSQFGDIQAKLNTGETVQEFLSSYFGFKQEFLGVVAAVVVGFALLFAFTYAFSIKMLNFQWR
;
A
#
# COMPACT_ATOMS: atom_id res chain seq x y z
N MET A 1 16.60 16.57 31.13
CA MET A 1 16.83 15.90 29.82
C MET A 1 17.53 16.81 28.78
N GLN A 2 18.47 17.69 29.17
CA GLN A 2 19.25 18.49 28.20
C GLN A 2 20.73 18.07 28.08
N GLU A 3 21.18 17.11 28.89
CA GLU A 3 22.59 16.69 28.95
C GLU A 3 23.01 15.75 27.80
N PHE A 4 22.07 15.04 27.17
CA PHE A 4 22.33 14.11 26.07
C PHE A 4 21.11 14.01 25.13
N VAL A 5 21.25 13.34 23.98
CA VAL A 5 20.20 13.17 22.96
C VAL A 5 19.55 11.78 23.13
N PRO A 6 18.32 11.68 23.70
CA PRO A 6 17.69 10.39 23.96
C PRO A 6 17.47 9.56 22.70
N GLN A 7 17.10 10.19 21.58
CA GLN A 7 16.85 9.53 20.29
C GLN A 7 18.08 8.89 19.65
N ARG A 8 19.28 9.11 20.23
CA ARG A 8 20.55 8.50 19.80
C ARG A 8 21.06 7.46 20.79
N SER A 9 20.76 7.65 22.08
CA SER A 9 21.09 6.68 23.13
C SER A 9 20.11 5.51 23.16
N ALA A 10 18.85 5.75 22.77
CA ALA A 10 17.78 4.76 22.66
C ALA A 10 17.24 4.69 21.23
N ALA A 11 16.91 3.48 20.76
CA ALA A 11 16.30 3.26 19.46
C ALA A 11 14.99 2.47 19.60
N TYR A 12 13.99 2.86 18.82
CA TYR A 12 12.70 2.18 18.74
C TYR A 12 12.64 1.32 17.47
N ILE A 13 12.27 0.07 17.63
CA ILE A 13 12.07 -0.89 16.55
C ILE A 13 10.56 -1.07 16.41
N SER A 14 10.01 -0.48 15.35
CA SER A 14 8.58 -0.50 15.05
C SER A 14 8.13 -1.89 14.57
N GLN A 15 6.86 -2.20 14.82
CA GLN A 15 6.16 -3.35 14.25
C GLN A 15 6.06 -3.33 12.71
N HIS A 16 6.14 -2.14 12.09
CA HIS A 16 5.94 -1.97 10.65
C HIS A 16 7.23 -2.07 9.83
N ASP A 17 7.23 -2.98 8.85
CA ASP A 17 8.37 -3.26 7.98
C ASP A 17 8.39 -2.36 6.74
N VAL A 18 8.77 -1.09 6.95
CA VAL A 18 8.86 -0.09 5.87
C VAL A 18 10.29 0.00 5.35
N HIS A 19 10.48 -0.42 4.08
CA HIS A 19 11.78 -0.50 3.40
C HIS A 19 11.69 -0.04 1.94
N ILE A 20 12.83 0.26 1.33
CA ILE A 20 12.92 0.52 -0.12
C ILE A 20 13.00 -0.81 -0.84
N ALA A 21 11.96 -1.15 -1.62
CA ALA A 21 11.80 -2.44 -2.27
C ALA A 21 12.96 -2.79 -3.22
N GLU A 22 13.53 -1.77 -3.88
CA GLU A 22 14.60 -1.92 -4.86
C GLU A 22 16.00 -2.03 -4.25
N MET A 23 16.15 -1.96 -2.92
CA MET A 23 17.43 -2.18 -2.24
C MET A 23 17.56 -3.66 -1.83
N THR A 24 18.80 -4.15 -1.79
CA THR A 24 19.08 -5.47 -1.20
C THR A 24 19.10 -5.38 0.33
N VAL A 25 19.04 -6.53 1.00
CA VAL A 25 19.16 -6.61 2.45
C VAL A 25 20.47 -5.98 2.94
N LYS A 26 21.60 -6.37 2.34
CA LYS A 26 22.93 -5.85 2.69
C LYS A 26 23.05 -4.36 2.47
N GLU A 27 22.55 -3.83 1.35
CA GLU A 27 22.59 -2.40 1.07
C GLU A 27 21.75 -1.58 2.03
N THR A 28 20.61 -2.12 2.48
CA THR A 28 19.72 -1.47 3.46
C THR A 28 20.44 -1.32 4.80
N LEU A 29 21.02 -2.41 5.31
CA LEU A 29 21.78 -2.40 6.56
C LEU A 29 23.03 -1.52 6.44
N ALA A 30 23.79 -1.62 5.34
CA ALA A 30 24.98 -0.82 5.12
C ALA A 30 24.68 0.68 4.96
N PHE A 31 23.52 1.04 4.39
CA PHE A 31 23.07 2.42 4.34
C PHE A 31 22.75 2.95 5.75
N SER A 32 22.02 2.16 6.54
CA SER A 32 21.72 2.52 7.93
C SER A 32 22.98 2.65 8.78
N ALA A 33 23.92 1.69 8.69
CA ALA A 33 25.20 1.70 9.39
C ALA A 33 26.01 2.97 9.07
N ARG A 34 26.09 3.35 7.79
CA ARG A 34 26.76 4.58 7.35
C ARG A 34 26.10 5.84 7.92
N CYS A 35 24.78 5.91 7.95
CA CYS A 35 24.07 7.10 8.42
C CYS A 35 24.06 7.24 9.95
N GLN A 36 23.92 6.14 10.68
CA GLN A 36 23.91 6.15 12.13
C GLN A 36 25.32 6.29 12.73
N GLY A 37 26.35 5.78 12.02
CA GLY A 37 27.72 5.73 12.47
C GLY A 37 27.95 4.68 13.57
N VAL A 38 29.18 4.14 13.63
CA VAL A 38 29.53 3.01 14.52
C VAL A 38 29.66 3.42 16.01
N GLY A 39 29.59 4.73 16.32
CA GLY A 39 29.72 5.27 17.68
C GLY A 39 31.10 5.07 18.31
N PRO A 40 31.26 5.32 19.63
CA PRO A 40 32.55 5.18 20.34
C PRO A 40 33.01 3.72 20.49
N ARG A 41 32.22 2.73 20.06
CA ARG A 41 32.58 1.31 20.08
C ARG A 41 33.87 1.04 19.32
N TYR A 42 34.06 1.70 18.17
CA TYR A 42 35.30 1.59 17.40
C TYR A 42 36.50 2.12 18.19
N GLU A 43 36.39 3.30 18.81
CA GLU A 43 37.47 3.92 19.58
C GLU A 43 37.81 3.07 20.81
N MET A 44 36.82 2.49 21.47
CA MET A 44 36.99 1.57 22.60
C MET A 44 37.68 0.26 22.18
N LEU A 45 37.29 -0.35 21.06
CA LEU A 45 37.90 -1.59 20.56
C LEU A 45 39.34 -1.37 20.06
N VAL A 46 39.62 -0.20 19.45
CA VAL A 46 40.97 0.22 19.07
C VAL A 46 41.83 0.47 20.32
N GLU A 47 41.30 1.14 21.34
CA GLU A 47 42.00 1.37 22.61
C GLU A 47 42.23 0.07 23.39
N LEU A 48 41.26 -0.85 23.38
CA LEU A 48 41.40 -2.19 23.95
C LEU A 48 42.51 -2.97 23.24
N THR A 49 42.53 -2.99 21.90
CA THR A 49 43.61 -3.60 21.12
C THR A 49 44.97 -2.97 21.42
N ARG A 50 45.02 -1.64 21.62
CA ARG A 50 46.24 -0.93 22.01
C ARG A 50 46.74 -1.40 23.38
N ARG A 51 45.86 -1.50 24.37
CA ARG A 51 46.18 -1.96 25.73
C ARG A 51 46.54 -3.45 25.78
N GLU A 52 45.86 -4.30 25.03
CA GLU A 52 46.19 -5.73 24.90
C GLU A 52 47.59 -5.92 24.33
N ARG A 53 47.99 -5.10 23.34
CA ARG A 53 49.37 -5.09 22.81
C ARG A 53 50.38 -4.59 23.83
N GLU A 54 50.05 -3.59 24.64
CA GLU A 54 50.93 -3.08 25.71
C GLU A 54 51.14 -4.11 26.83
N VAL A 55 50.11 -4.90 27.14
CA VAL A 55 50.15 -5.94 28.18
C VAL A 55 50.52 -7.32 27.62
N ASN A 56 50.79 -7.41 26.31
CA ASN A 56 51.20 -8.64 25.61
C ASN A 56 50.18 -9.79 25.75
N ILE A 57 48.90 -9.45 25.83
CA ILE A 57 47.78 -10.41 25.88
C ILE A 57 47.54 -10.88 24.44
N LYS A 58 47.52 -12.20 24.22
CA LYS A 58 47.12 -12.79 22.93
C LYS A 58 45.62 -13.07 22.95
N PRO A 59 44.79 -12.30 22.21
CA PRO A 59 43.38 -12.62 22.07
C PRO A 59 43.19 -13.90 21.26
N ASP A 60 42.00 -14.49 21.40
CA ASP A 60 41.56 -15.65 20.62
C ASP A 60 41.74 -15.37 19.11
N PRO A 61 42.24 -16.31 18.29
CA PRO A 61 42.55 -16.06 16.87
C PRO A 61 41.36 -15.55 16.06
N ASP A 62 40.15 -16.05 16.32
CA ASP A 62 38.95 -15.66 15.58
C ASP A 62 38.48 -14.27 16.00
N VAL A 63 38.60 -13.96 17.30
CA VAL A 63 38.34 -12.62 17.85
C VAL A 63 39.40 -11.62 17.38
N ASP A 64 40.68 -12.01 17.31
CA ASP A 64 41.81 -11.17 16.88
C ASP A 64 41.74 -10.84 15.38
N ILE A 65 41.36 -11.80 14.53
CA ILE A 65 41.08 -11.55 13.11
C ILE A 65 39.92 -10.56 12.95
N PHE A 66 38.84 -10.75 13.72
CA PHE A 66 37.70 -9.85 13.72
C PHE A 66 38.08 -8.44 14.22
N MET A 67 38.83 -8.33 15.32
CA MET A 67 39.32 -7.08 15.90
C MET A 67 40.30 -6.33 14.99
N LYS A 68 41.17 -7.06 14.28
CA LYS A 68 42.07 -6.49 13.26
C LYS A 68 41.33 -6.07 11.98
N ALA A 69 40.31 -6.81 11.58
CA ALA A 69 39.41 -6.42 10.50
C ALA A 69 38.62 -5.15 10.86
N ILE A 70 38.20 -5.00 12.13
CA ILE A 70 37.59 -3.77 12.67
C ILE A 70 38.58 -2.61 12.57
N ALA A 71 39.86 -2.80 12.90
CA ALA A 71 40.88 -1.75 12.96
C ALA A 71 41.38 -1.24 11.59
N THR A 72 40.96 -1.81 10.46
CA THR A 72 41.43 -1.41 9.13
C THR A 72 40.62 -0.22 8.58
N GLU A 73 41.28 0.89 8.25
CA GLU A 73 40.61 2.12 7.78
C GLU A 73 39.85 1.92 6.46
N GLY A 74 38.53 2.18 6.48
CA GLY A 74 37.66 2.21 5.29
C GLY A 74 36.64 1.06 5.15
N GLN A 75 36.67 0.03 6.01
CA GLN A 75 35.73 -1.11 5.99
C GLN A 75 34.83 -1.23 7.23
N LYS A 76 34.84 -0.23 8.12
CA LYS A 76 34.19 -0.26 9.44
C LYS A 76 32.68 -0.56 9.37
N GLU A 77 31.97 0.07 8.45
CA GLU A 77 30.51 -0.08 8.32
C GLU A 77 30.11 -1.39 7.64
N ILE A 78 30.96 -1.90 6.73
CA ILE A 78 30.74 -3.15 6.01
C ILE A 78 30.86 -4.33 6.98
N LEU A 79 31.85 -4.30 7.88
CA LEU A 79 32.07 -5.38 8.84
C LEU A 79 30.94 -5.50 9.88
N VAL A 80 30.45 -4.37 10.41
CA VAL A 80 29.30 -4.36 11.32
C VAL A 80 28.06 -4.88 10.59
N THR A 81 27.88 -4.49 9.33
CA THR A 81 26.77 -5.00 8.51
C THR A 81 26.87 -6.52 8.32
N ASP A 82 28.03 -7.03 7.95
CA ASP A 82 28.24 -8.47 7.73
C ASP A 82 28.10 -9.28 9.04
N TYR A 83 28.50 -8.70 10.17
CA TYR A 83 28.28 -9.30 11.49
C TYR A 83 26.78 -9.38 11.84
N ILE A 84 26.04 -8.28 11.67
CA ILE A 84 24.59 -8.26 11.93
C ILE A 84 23.83 -9.16 10.96
N LEU A 85 24.24 -9.24 9.70
CA LEU A 85 23.67 -10.19 8.73
C LEU A 85 23.81 -11.64 9.21
N LYS A 86 24.98 -12.03 9.72
CA LYS A 86 25.20 -13.37 10.28
C LYS A 86 24.39 -13.62 11.54
N ILE A 87 24.37 -12.68 12.48
CA ILE A 87 23.61 -12.79 13.74
C ILE A 87 22.12 -13.00 13.50
N LEU A 88 21.57 -12.33 12.49
CA LEU A 88 20.15 -12.40 12.15
C LEU A 88 19.83 -13.50 11.12
N GLY A 89 20.81 -14.30 10.70
CA GLY A 89 20.62 -15.36 9.68
C GLY A 89 20.11 -14.81 8.35
N LEU A 90 20.62 -13.65 7.94
CA LEU A 90 20.28 -12.94 6.70
C LEU A 90 21.37 -13.05 5.63
N ASP A 91 22.44 -13.80 5.90
CA ASP A 91 23.59 -14.02 5.02
C ASP A 91 23.18 -14.66 3.69
N ALA A 92 22.33 -15.69 3.72
CA ALA A 92 21.85 -16.37 2.51
C ALA A 92 21.02 -15.45 1.58
N CYS A 93 20.36 -14.42 2.13
CA CYS A 93 19.54 -13.47 1.38
C CYS A 93 20.17 -12.06 1.29
N ALA A 94 21.45 -11.90 1.64
CA ALA A 94 22.12 -10.60 1.72
C ALA A 94 22.01 -9.77 0.44
N ASP A 95 22.14 -10.42 -0.72
CA ASP A 95 22.07 -9.81 -2.05
C ASP A 95 20.68 -9.91 -2.71
N THR A 96 19.67 -10.39 -1.97
CA THR A 96 18.28 -10.44 -2.45
C THR A 96 17.60 -9.09 -2.22
N LEU A 97 16.75 -8.66 -3.16
CA LEU A 97 15.95 -7.45 -3.02
C LEU A 97 14.94 -7.61 -1.88
N VAL A 98 14.73 -6.54 -1.12
CA VAL A 98 13.72 -6.54 -0.05
C VAL A 98 12.31 -6.76 -0.64
N GLY A 99 12.03 -6.13 -1.79
CA GLY A 99 10.77 -6.30 -2.54
C GLY A 99 9.54 -5.71 -1.85
N ASP A 100 8.42 -5.67 -2.58
CA ASP A 100 7.12 -5.18 -2.13
C ASP A 100 6.00 -6.12 -2.63
N GLN A 101 4.74 -5.63 -2.74
CA GLN A 101 3.62 -6.44 -3.26
C GLN A 101 3.72 -6.75 -4.76
N LEU A 102 4.51 -5.98 -5.52
CA LEU A 102 4.66 -6.09 -6.98
C LEU A 102 6.04 -6.64 -7.37
N ILE A 103 7.08 -6.34 -6.59
CA ILE A 103 8.45 -6.80 -6.78
C ILE A 103 8.70 -7.94 -5.80
N ARG A 104 8.90 -9.15 -6.33
CA ARG A 104 9.29 -10.31 -5.52
C ARG A 104 10.58 -10.00 -4.76
N GLY A 105 10.57 -10.25 -3.45
CA GLY A 105 11.71 -10.05 -2.58
C GLY A 105 11.79 -11.09 -1.48
N ILE A 106 12.39 -10.70 -0.36
CA ILE A 106 12.53 -11.55 0.83
C ILE A 106 11.18 -11.82 1.51
N SER A 107 11.10 -12.90 2.29
CA SER A 107 9.89 -13.28 3.02
C SER A 107 9.52 -12.24 4.09
N GLY A 108 8.26 -12.24 4.56
CA GLY A 108 7.82 -11.33 5.62
C GLY A 108 8.68 -11.44 6.89
N GLY A 109 9.03 -12.67 7.29
CA GLY A 109 9.90 -12.89 8.43
C GLY A 109 11.36 -12.46 8.20
N GLN A 110 11.85 -12.52 6.96
CA GLN A 110 13.13 -11.89 6.61
C GLN A 110 13.03 -10.37 6.70
N LYS A 111 11.94 -9.73 6.22
CA LYS A 111 11.74 -8.27 6.33
C LYS A 111 11.79 -7.78 7.77
N LYS A 112 11.19 -8.49 8.72
CA LYS A 112 11.27 -8.17 10.16
C LYS A 112 12.68 -8.18 10.68
N ARG A 113 13.45 -9.21 10.33
CA ARG A 113 14.87 -9.28 10.65
C ARG A 113 15.66 -8.14 10.03
N VAL A 114 15.33 -7.71 8.80
CA VAL A 114 15.93 -6.51 8.21
C VAL A 114 15.58 -5.25 9.01
N THR A 115 14.34 -5.09 9.45
CA THR A 115 13.92 -3.97 10.33
C THR A 115 14.72 -3.95 11.63
N THR A 116 14.87 -5.10 12.29
CA THR A 116 15.70 -5.22 13.49
C THR A 116 17.17 -4.92 13.20
N GLY A 117 17.72 -5.47 12.13
CA GLY A 117 19.11 -5.27 11.70
C GLY A 117 19.43 -3.83 11.36
N GLU A 118 18.51 -3.12 10.70
CA GLU A 118 18.64 -1.69 10.36
C GLU A 118 18.84 -0.82 11.60
N ILE A 119 18.28 -1.21 12.75
CA ILE A 119 18.44 -0.49 14.01
C ILE A 119 19.65 -0.99 14.80
N LEU A 120 19.91 -2.30 14.82
CA LEU A 120 21.05 -2.91 15.53
C LEU A 120 22.43 -2.50 15.00
N VAL A 121 22.53 -2.12 13.72
CA VAL A 121 23.79 -1.56 13.17
C VAL A 121 24.16 -0.19 13.78
N GLY A 122 23.21 0.46 14.47
CA GLY A 122 23.41 1.73 15.15
C GLY A 122 24.16 1.63 16.49
N PRO A 123 24.55 2.78 17.07
CA PRO A 123 25.29 2.81 18.33
C PRO A 123 24.38 2.77 19.57
N ALA A 124 23.05 2.63 19.40
CA ALA A 124 22.09 2.67 20.50
C ALA A 124 22.33 1.52 21.50
N ARG A 125 22.30 1.86 22.80
CA ARG A 125 22.47 0.91 23.90
C ARG A 125 21.16 0.50 24.53
N ALA A 126 20.15 1.38 24.47
CA ALA A 126 18.79 1.07 24.89
C ALA A 126 17.93 0.76 23.65
N LEU A 127 17.38 -0.44 23.57
CA LEU A 127 16.51 -0.88 22.48
C LEU A 127 15.09 -1.03 23.01
N LEU A 128 14.14 -0.34 22.38
CA LEU A 128 12.71 -0.47 22.64
C LEU A 128 12.11 -1.19 21.44
N MET A 129 11.76 -2.45 21.62
CA MET A 129 11.39 -3.36 20.53
C MET A 129 9.92 -3.72 20.65
N ASP A 130 9.12 -3.31 19.66
CA ASP A 130 7.67 -3.45 19.72
C ASP A 130 7.19 -4.56 18.79
N GLU A 131 6.62 -5.62 19.36
CA GLU A 131 6.02 -6.74 18.64
C GLU A 131 6.89 -7.35 17.52
N ILE A 132 8.18 -7.52 17.83
CA ILE A 132 9.16 -8.03 16.85
C ILE A 132 8.91 -9.49 16.45
N SER A 133 8.14 -10.25 17.22
CA SER A 133 7.77 -11.63 16.92
C SER A 133 6.55 -11.78 16.01
N THR A 134 5.74 -10.74 15.83
CA THR A 134 4.48 -10.86 15.08
C THR A 134 4.76 -11.34 13.66
N GLY A 135 4.24 -12.49 13.23
CA GLY A 135 4.51 -13.01 11.89
C GLY A 135 5.87 -13.66 11.67
N LEU A 136 6.58 -13.98 12.75
CA LEU A 136 7.71 -14.90 12.75
C LEU A 136 7.28 -16.25 13.33
N ASP A 137 7.88 -17.33 12.84
CA ASP A 137 7.78 -18.63 13.50
C ASP A 137 8.52 -18.62 14.86
N SER A 138 8.18 -19.56 15.72
CA SER A 138 8.72 -19.66 17.08
C SER A 138 10.24 -19.89 17.08
N SER A 139 10.77 -20.65 16.12
CA SER A 139 12.20 -20.94 16.03
C SER A 139 13.02 -19.70 15.63
N THR A 140 12.55 -18.95 14.62
CA THR A 140 13.16 -17.69 14.20
C THR A 140 13.07 -16.64 15.30
N THR A 141 11.93 -16.58 16.00
CA THR A 141 11.76 -15.67 17.15
C THR A 141 12.78 -15.99 18.24
N TYR A 142 12.93 -17.27 18.62
CA TYR A 142 13.92 -17.71 19.59
C TYR A 142 15.34 -17.31 19.16
N GLN A 143 15.72 -17.53 17.90
CA GLN A 143 17.04 -17.17 17.38
C GLN A 143 17.30 -15.67 17.48
N ILE A 144 16.33 -14.82 17.12
CA ILE A 144 16.47 -13.36 17.20
C ILE A 144 16.60 -12.92 18.66
N VAL A 145 15.74 -13.41 19.54
CA VAL A 145 15.78 -13.05 20.98
C VAL A 145 17.08 -13.53 21.62
N ASN A 146 17.56 -14.73 21.27
CA ASN A 146 18.83 -15.24 21.77
C ASN A 146 20.02 -14.38 21.29
N SER A 147 19.99 -13.97 20.02
CA SER A 147 20.95 -13.02 19.47
C SER A 147 20.92 -11.66 20.20
N ILE A 148 19.74 -11.14 20.51
CA ILE A 148 19.57 -9.89 21.27
C ILE A 148 20.06 -10.05 22.71
N LYS A 149 19.75 -11.17 23.36
CA LYS A 149 20.25 -11.51 24.70
C LYS A 149 21.78 -11.49 24.73
N ASN A 150 22.40 -12.20 23.79
CA ASN A 150 23.86 -12.22 23.65
C ASN A 150 24.41 -10.81 23.41
N TYR A 151 23.77 -10.02 22.55
CA TYR A 151 24.12 -8.62 22.32
C TYR A 151 24.05 -7.77 23.59
N VAL A 152 22.97 -7.91 24.39
CA VAL A 152 22.76 -7.18 25.64
C VAL A 152 23.83 -7.51 26.68
N HIS A 153 24.13 -8.79 26.90
CA HIS A 153 25.14 -9.21 27.89
C HIS A 153 26.57 -8.87 27.45
N ILE A 154 26.91 -9.06 26.17
CA ILE A 154 28.27 -8.78 25.67
C ILE A 154 28.56 -7.28 25.66
N LEU A 155 27.59 -6.45 25.25
CA LEU A 155 27.79 -5.01 25.06
C LEU A 155 27.25 -4.16 26.21
N ASN A 156 26.80 -4.81 27.29
CA ASN A 156 26.19 -4.18 28.47
C ASN A 156 25.08 -3.18 28.09
N GLY A 157 24.18 -3.64 27.21
CA GLY A 157 23.03 -2.88 26.71
C GLY A 157 21.77 -3.07 27.55
N THR A 158 20.67 -2.45 27.13
CA THR A 158 19.33 -2.68 27.71
C THR A 158 18.36 -2.89 26.57
N ALA A 159 17.59 -3.97 26.59
CA ALA A 159 16.53 -4.20 25.62
C ALA A 159 15.21 -4.40 26.35
N VAL A 160 14.21 -3.59 26.00
CA VAL A 160 12.82 -3.78 26.40
C VAL A 160 12.10 -4.32 25.18
N VAL A 161 11.65 -5.57 25.25
CA VAL A 161 11.01 -6.25 24.15
C VAL A 161 9.56 -6.53 24.51
N SER A 162 8.63 -5.98 23.74
CA SER A 162 7.24 -6.38 23.76
C SER A 162 7.09 -7.62 22.88
N LEU A 163 6.74 -8.76 23.51
CA LEU A 163 6.40 -10.00 22.82
C LEU A 163 4.99 -10.41 23.20
N LEU A 164 4.22 -10.84 22.20
CA LEU A 164 2.90 -11.38 22.43
C LEU A 164 2.98 -12.91 22.53
N GLN A 165 2.78 -13.43 23.76
CA GLN A 165 2.83 -14.86 24.11
C GLN A 165 4.05 -15.62 23.55
N PRO A 166 5.28 -15.32 24.03
CA PRO A 166 6.47 -16.05 23.60
C PRO A 166 6.38 -17.54 23.96
N ALA A 167 6.89 -18.40 23.08
CA ALA A 167 7.08 -19.82 23.39
C ALA A 167 7.95 -19.99 24.66
N PRO A 168 7.78 -21.07 25.43
CA PRO A 168 8.49 -21.28 26.70
C PRO A 168 10.01 -21.09 26.57
N GLU A 169 10.61 -21.61 25.49
CA GLU A 169 12.04 -21.51 25.22
C GLU A 169 12.48 -20.05 24.99
N THR A 170 11.63 -19.25 24.34
CA THR A 170 11.88 -17.82 24.12
C THR A 170 11.68 -17.02 25.40
N TYR A 171 10.68 -17.38 26.20
CA TYR A 171 10.41 -16.76 27.50
C TYR A 171 11.59 -16.96 28.47
N GLU A 172 12.22 -18.14 28.46
CA GLU A 172 13.40 -18.45 29.28
C GLU A 172 14.64 -17.61 28.95
N LEU A 173 14.68 -16.96 27.78
CA LEU A 173 15.80 -16.09 27.41
C LEU A 173 15.79 -14.77 28.18
N PHE A 174 14.65 -14.33 28.73
CA PHE A 174 14.52 -13.04 29.42
C PHE A 174 15.01 -13.09 30.86
N ASP A 175 15.71 -12.04 31.27
CA ASP A 175 16.17 -11.84 32.65
C ASP A 175 15.02 -11.33 33.54
N ASP A 176 14.32 -10.29 33.08
CA ASP A 176 13.20 -9.66 33.79
C ASP A 176 11.91 -9.67 32.96
N ILE A 177 10.77 -9.65 33.64
CA ILE A 177 9.42 -9.57 33.05
C ILE A 177 8.72 -8.31 33.55
N ILE A 178 8.07 -7.59 32.63
CA ILE A 178 7.14 -6.50 32.93
C ILE A 178 5.75 -6.93 32.47
N LEU A 179 4.82 -7.12 33.41
CA LEU A 179 3.43 -7.45 33.13
C LEU A 179 2.55 -6.22 33.28
N LEU A 180 2.00 -5.74 32.17
CA LEU A 180 1.07 -4.61 32.11
C LEU A 180 -0.35 -5.10 31.85
N SER A 181 -1.32 -4.60 32.62
CA SER A 181 -2.75 -4.84 32.42
C SER A 181 -3.53 -3.58 32.81
N ASP A 182 -4.60 -3.23 32.09
CA ASP A 182 -5.43 -2.03 32.34
C ASP A 182 -4.65 -0.72 32.62
N GLY A 183 -3.48 -0.55 31.98
CA GLY A 183 -2.61 0.61 32.17
C GLY A 183 -1.81 0.63 33.48
N GLN A 184 -1.76 -0.48 34.21
CA GLN A 184 -1.02 -0.62 35.47
C GLN A 184 0.02 -1.75 35.40
N ILE A 185 1.11 -1.60 36.15
CA ILE A 185 2.11 -2.66 36.33
C ILE A 185 1.58 -3.64 37.37
N VAL A 186 1.34 -4.87 36.92
CA VAL A 186 0.93 -6.00 37.75
C VAL A 186 2.14 -6.67 38.39
N TYR A 187 3.24 -6.76 37.63
CA TYR A 187 4.51 -7.31 38.10
C TYR A 187 5.68 -6.72 37.29
N GLN A 188 6.80 -6.46 37.97
CA GLN A 188 8.07 -6.11 37.33
C GLN A 188 9.23 -6.75 38.10
N GLY A 189 10.07 -7.55 37.45
CA GLY A 189 11.26 -8.12 38.07
C GLY A 189 11.69 -9.48 37.52
N PRO A 190 12.53 -10.23 38.25
CA PRO A 190 13.14 -11.47 37.77
C PRO A 190 12.12 -12.51 37.38
N ARG A 191 12.32 -13.12 36.21
CA ARG A 191 11.43 -14.14 35.65
C ARG A 191 11.14 -15.29 36.64
N GLU A 192 12.12 -15.70 37.44
CA GLU A 192 11.99 -16.83 38.37
C GLU A 192 10.97 -16.59 39.48
N GLN A 193 10.77 -15.32 39.88
CA GLN A 193 9.95 -14.97 41.05
C GLN A 193 8.51 -14.59 40.67
N VAL A 194 8.17 -14.59 39.38
CA VAL A 194 6.82 -14.20 38.92
C VAL A 194 5.76 -15.21 39.36
N LEU A 195 6.08 -16.51 39.32
CA LEU A 195 5.13 -17.55 39.73
C LEU A 195 4.88 -17.50 41.23
N ASP A 196 5.92 -17.30 42.04
CA ASP A 196 5.82 -17.14 43.50
C ASP A 196 4.87 -15.98 43.88
N PHE A 197 4.92 -14.88 43.13
CA PHE A 197 4.01 -13.75 43.32
C PHE A 197 2.55 -14.15 43.10
N PHE A 198 2.23 -14.81 41.99
CA PHE A 198 0.85 -15.25 41.72
C PHE A 198 0.39 -16.38 42.65
N GLU A 199 1.28 -17.28 43.05
CA GLU A 199 0.99 -18.32 44.04
C GLU A 199 0.67 -17.70 45.41
N SER A 200 1.38 -16.64 45.82
CA SER A 200 1.08 -15.89 47.04
C SER A 200 -0.31 -15.22 47.03
N MET A 201 -0.88 -15.01 45.84
CA MET A 201 -2.21 -14.46 45.61
C MET A 201 -3.28 -15.53 45.35
N GLY A 202 -2.94 -16.83 45.46
CA GLY A 202 -3.87 -17.96 45.33
C GLY A 202 -3.97 -18.58 43.92
N PHE A 203 -3.12 -18.17 42.98
CA PHE A 203 -3.15 -18.64 41.59
C PHE A 203 -1.92 -19.50 41.25
N LYS A 204 -2.14 -20.68 40.67
CA LYS A 204 -1.04 -21.59 40.29
C LYS A 204 -1.04 -21.89 38.80
N CYS A 205 0.16 -21.84 38.20
CA CYS A 205 0.37 -22.21 36.80
C CYS A 205 0.34 -23.75 36.64
N PRO A 206 -0.46 -24.32 35.72
CA PRO A 206 -0.43 -25.75 35.40
C PRO A 206 0.90 -26.18 34.76
N GLU A 207 1.34 -27.42 35.01
CA GLU A 207 2.66 -27.94 34.56
C GLU A 207 2.87 -27.92 33.03
N ARG A 208 1.79 -27.99 32.25
CA ARG A 208 1.85 -28.02 30.78
C ARG A 208 1.47 -26.72 30.10
N LYS A 209 1.14 -25.69 30.88
CA LYS A 209 0.80 -24.37 30.36
C LYS A 209 2.06 -23.51 30.32
N GLY A 210 2.28 -22.79 29.22
CA GLY A 210 3.36 -21.82 29.15
C GLY A 210 3.18 -20.71 30.19
N VAL A 211 4.26 -20.35 30.89
CA VAL A 211 4.21 -19.29 31.91
C VAL A 211 3.71 -17.98 31.32
N ALA A 212 4.17 -17.60 30.13
CA ALA A 212 3.73 -16.39 29.45
C ALA A 212 2.21 -16.37 29.16
N ASP A 213 1.63 -17.53 28.81
CA ASP A 213 0.19 -17.66 28.57
C ASP A 213 -0.60 -17.52 29.88
N PHE A 214 -0.13 -18.17 30.94
CA PHE A 214 -0.69 -18.03 32.28
C PHE A 214 -0.72 -16.57 32.73
N LEU A 215 0.38 -15.82 32.55
CA LEU A 215 0.47 -14.42 32.97
C LEU A 215 -0.50 -13.49 32.23
N GLN A 216 -0.84 -13.79 30.96
CA GLN A 216 -1.83 -13.03 30.22
C GLN A 216 -3.27 -13.41 30.57
N GLU A 217 -3.51 -14.67 30.94
CA GLU A 217 -4.86 -15.16 31.26
C GLU A 217 -5.25 -14.93 32.73
N VAL A 218 -4.30 -14.93 33.66
CA VAL A 218 -4.57 -14.73 35.11
C VAL A 218 -5.09 -13.31 35.43
N THR A 219 -4.81 -12.34 34.57
CA THR A 219 -5.37 -10.97 34.68
C THR A 219 -6.72 -10.81 33.98
N SER A 220 -7.13 -11.79 33.14
CA SER A 220 -8.38 -11.78 32.38
C SER A 220 -9.58 -12.22 33.22
N ARG A 221 -10.68 -11.48 33.14
CA ARG A 221 -11.93 -11.82 33.84
C ARG A 221 -12.55 -13.15 33.40
N LYS A 222 -12.32 -13.56 32.15
CA LYS A 222 -12.88 -14.82 31.62
C LYS A 222 -12.11 -16.04 32.11
N ASP A 223 -10.81 -15.89 32.28
CA ASP A 223 -9.88 -17.02 32.37
C ASP A 223 -9.32 -17.19 33.80
N GLN A 224 -9.22 -16.11 34.59
CA GLN A 224 -8.61 -16.13 35.93
C GLN A 224 -9.15 -17.22 36.87
N LYS A 225 -10.45 -17.57 36.78
CA LYS A 225 -11.08 -18.61 37.61
C LYS A 225 -10.40 -19.99 37.49
N GLN A 226 -9.89 -20.33 36.32
CA GLN A 226 -9.34 -21.67 36.07
C GLN A 226 -8.02 -21.94 36.80
N TYR A 227 -7.36 -20.87 37.27
CA TYR A 227 -6.06 -20.94 37.95
C TYR A 227 -6.16 -20.88 39.48
N TRP A 228 -7.38 -20.77 40.02
CA TRP A 228 -7.60 -20.66 41.46
C TRP A 228 -7.31 -21.98 42.18
N THR A 229 -6.44 -21.93 43.18
CA THR A 229 -5.92 -23.14 43.85
C THR A 229 -6.58 -23.41 45.20
N ASN A 230 -7.03 -22.35 45.90
CA ASN A 230 -7.66 -22.46 47.21
C ASN A 230 -9.08 -23.03 47.09
N ARG A 231 -9.21 -24.35 47.18
CA ARG A 231 -10.51 -25.04 47.11
C ARG A 231 -11.43 -24.74 48.31
N ASP A 232 -10.84 -24.27 49.41
CA ASP A 232 -11.56 -23.94 50.65
C ASP A 232 -12.21 -22.53 50.63
N GLU A 233 -11.83 -21.69 49.67
CA GLU A 233 -12.37 -20.34 49.50
C GLU A 233 -13.11 -20.18 48.16
N PRO A 234 -14.31 -19.57 48.13
CA PRO A 234 -15.02 -19.31 46.89
C PRO A 234 -14.25 -18.29 46.04
N TYR A 235 -13.98 -18.65 44.78
CA TYR A 235 -13.30 -17.78 43.82
C TYR A 235 -13.99 -16.40 43.71
N ARG A 236 -13.21 -15.34 43.88
CA ARG A 236 -13.59 -13.96 43.61
C ARG A 236 -12.60 -13.36 42.59
N PHE A 237 -13.12 -12.65 41.59
CA PHE A 237 -12.28 -11.97 40.62
C PHE A 237 -11.39 -10.92 41.31
N ILE A 238 -10.08 -11.10 41.20
CA ILE A 238 -9.07 -10.15 41.68
C ILE A 238 -8.80 -9.15 40.56
N THR A 239 -9.03 -7.87 40.86
CA THR A 239 -8.85 -6.79 39.89
C THR A 239 -7.37 -6.49 39.69
N VAL A 240 -7.03 -5.96 38.52
CA VAL A 240 -5.68 -5.52 38.17
C VAL A 240 -5.11 -4.54 39.22
N LYS A 241 -5.93 -3.63 39.72
CA LYS A 241 -5.55 -2.69 40.78
C LYS A 241 -5.08 -3.39 42.05
N HIS A 242 -5.79 -4.44 42.46
CA HIS A 242 -5.43 -5.21 43.65
C HIS A 242 -4.12 -5.99 43.44
N PHE A 243 -3.88 -6.54 42.25
CA PHE A 243 -2.57 -7.13 41.94
C PHE A 243 -1.45 -6.10 41.98
N SER A 244 -1.67 -4.89 41.44
CA SER A 244 -0.67 -3.82 41.44
C SER A 244 -0.32 -3.38 42.87
N GLU A 245 -1.33 -3.23 43.74
CA GLU A 245 -1.15 -2.93 45.17
C GLU A 245 -0.40 -4.06 45.89
N ALA A 246 -0.76 -5.32 45.62
CA ALA A 246 -0.08 -6.48 46.17
C ALA A 246 1.40 -6.52 45.76
N PHE A 247 1.71 -6.23 44.49
CA PHE A 247 3.08 -6.20 43.98
C PHE A 247 3.95 -5.15 44.70
N GLN A 248 3.41 -3.95 45.00
CA GLN A 248 4.14 -2.93 45.77
C GLN A 248 4.56 -3.43 47.16
N SER A 249 3.77 -4.34 47.76
CA SER A 249 4.06 -4.93 49.06
C SER A 249 4.95 -6.19 49.00
N PHE A 250 5.05 -6.81 47.82
CA PHE A 250 5.88 -7.99 47.55
C PHE A 250 7.37 -7.64 47.63
N SER A 251 8.21 -8.61 47.98
CA SER A 251 9.65 -8.41 48.22
C SER A 251 10.37 -7.75 47.03
N VAL A 252 10.03 -8.17 45.81
CA VAL A 252 10.58 -7.59 44.56
C VAL A 252 10.16 -6.14 44.38
N GLY A 253 8.87 -5.83 44.56
CA GLY A 253 8.35 -4.48 44.39
C GLY A 253 8.93 -3.49 45.41
N LYS A 254 9.13 -3.93 46.66
CA LYS A 254 9.85 -3.16 47.69
C LYS A 254 11.29 -2.89 47.30
N ARG A 255 12.05 -3.92 46.88
CA ARG A 255 13.45 -3.77 46.46
C ARG A 255 13.60 -2.78 45.30
N ILE A 256 12.75 -2.89 44.28
CA ILE A 256 12.77 -1.95 43.13
C ILE A 256 12.47 -0.53 43.59
N THR A 257 11.52 -0.35 44.52
CA THR A 257 11.17 0.96 45.06
C THR A 257 12.34 1.55 45.86
N GLU A 258 13.05 0.75 46.64
CA GLU A 258 14.27 1.15 47.37
C GLU A 258 15.41 1.51 46.41
N GLU A 259 15.63 0.72 45.35
CA GLU A 259 16.64 0.98 44.33
C GLU A 259 16.36 2.27 43.53
N LEU A 260 15.09 2.51 43.17
CA LEU A 260 14.68 3.74 42.49
C LEU A 260 14.74 4.98 43.40
N ALA A 261 14.60 4.79 44.72
CA ALA A 261 14.76 5.87 45.70
C ALA A 261 16.23 6.24 45.94
N ALA A 262 17.17 5.33 45.66
CA ALA A 262 18.60 5.61 45.76
C ALA A 262 19.04 6.57 44.63
N PRO A 263 19.66 7.73 44.96
CA PRO A 263 20.08 8.68 43.94
C PRO A 263 21.20 8.10 43.07
N PHE A 264 21.05 8.23 41.75
CA PHE A 264 22.03 7.74 40.78
C PHE A 264 23.37 8.51 40.87
N ASP A 265 24.45 7.78 41.12
CA ASP A 265 25.81 8.33 41.18
C ASP A 265 26.38 8.56 39.77
N LYS A 266 26.35 9.81 39.32
CA LYS A 266 26.88 10.22 38.00
C LYS A 266 28.37 9.90 37.81
N THR A 267 29.15 9.79 38.88
CA THR A 267 30.61 9.53 38.80
C THR A 267 30.95 8.12 38.31
N LYS A 268 30.01 7.17 38.45
CA LYS A 268 30.15 5.79 37.98
C LYS A 268 29.80 5.61 36.50
N SER A 269 29.24 6.64 35.84
CA SER A 269 28.83 6.57 34.44
C SER A 269 29.97 6.97 33.51
N ASP A 270 30.24 6.15 32.48
CA ASP A 270 31.19 6.49 31.42
C ASP A 270 30.66 7.68 30.60
N PRO A 271 31.39 8.81 30.48
CA PRO A 271 30.99 9.95 29.68
C PRO A 271 30.69 9.62 28.21
N ALA A 272 31.25 8.53 27.68
CA ALA A 272 31.00 8.06 26.32
C ALA A 272 29.71 7.22 26.16
N ALA A 273 29.03 6.86 27.26
CA ALA A 273 27.83 6.03 27.23
C ALA A 273 26.59 6.76 26.68
N LEU A 274 26.52 8.08 26.86
CA LEU A 274 25.40 8.92 26.42
C LEU A 274 25.83 9.89 25.34
N THR A 275 25.18 9.82 24.18
CA THR A 275 25.55 10.67 23.04
C THR A 275 25.04 12.09 23.23
N THR A 276 25.95 13.06 23.20
CA THR A 276 25.61 14.51 23.31
C THR A 276 25.36 15.17 21.95
N LYS A 277 25.83 14.56 20.85
CA LYS A 277 25.65 15.07 19.49
C LYS A 277 24.36 14.57 18.85
N LYS A 278 23.64 15.48 18.19
CA LYS A 278 22.39 15.18 17.45
C LYS A 278 22.60 14.22 16.28
N TYR A 279 23.71 14.33 15.55
CA TYR A 279 24.02 13.47 14.39
C TYR A 279 25.26 12.63 14.68
N GLY A 280 25.27 11.35 14.24
CA GLY A 280 26.35 10.41 14.53
C GLY A 280 27.60 10.58 13.69
N ILE A 281 27.45 11.09 12.48
CA ILE A 281 28.54 11.36 11.53
C ILE A 281 28.46 12.81 11.04
N ARG A 282 29.48 13.25 10.31
CA ARG A 282 29.50 14.62 9.78
C ARG A 282 28.37 14.79 8.76
N LYS A 283 27.73 15.97 8.75
CA LYS A 283 26.64 16.30 7.81
C LYS A 283 27.00 16.05 6.33
N VAL A 284 28.26 16.23 5.96
CA VAL A 284 28.76 15.98 4.59
C VAL A 284 28.79 14.49 4.26
N GLU A 285 29.12 13.63 5.23
CA GLU A 285 29.12 12.18 5.04
C GLU A 285 27.69 11.63 4.90
N LEU A 286 26.73 12.18 5.65
CA LEU A 286 25.30 11.87 5.48
C LEU A 286 24.83 12.22 4.06
N LEU A 287 25.21 13.41 3.58
CA LEU A 287 24.89 13.83 2.21
C LEU A 287 25.50 12.86 1.19
N LYS A 288 26.76 12.45 1.35
CA LYS A 288 27.42 11.46 0.48
C LYS A 288 26.71 10.11 0.50
N ALA A 289 26.30 9.62 1.68
CA ALA A 289 25.57 8.36 1.82
C ALA A 289 24.23 8.42 1.06
N CYS A 290 23.43 9.46 1.28
CA CYS A 290 22.17 9.70 0.56
C CYS A 290 22.38 9.82 -0.95
N PHE A 291 23.46 10.48 -1.38
CA PHE A 291 23.82 10.61 -2.80
C PHE A 291 24.15 9.26 -3.44
N SER A 292 24.94 8.43 -2.76
CA SER A 292 25.28 7.08 -3.24
C SER A 292 24.04 6.18 -3.37
N ARG A 293 23.11 6.29 -2.40
CA ARG A 293 21.84 5.54 -2.42
C ARG A 293 20.95 5.99 -3.57
N GLU A 294 20.74 7.29 -3.75
CA GLU A 294 19.87 7.77 -4.82
C GLU A 294 20.45 7.43 -6.21
N LEU A 295 21.77 7.50 -6.39
CA LEU A 295 22.42 7.06 -7.63
C LEU A 295 22.20 5.56 -7.90
N LEU A 296 22.28 4.71 -6.88
CA LEU A 296 21.99 3.28 -6.98
C LEU A 296 20.54 3.03 -7.40
N LEU A 297 19.59 3.71 -6.76
CA LEU A 297 18.16 3.60 -7.08
C LEU A 297 17.86 4.06 -8.51
N MET A 298 18.49 5.15 -8.95
CA MET A 298 18.36 5.61 -10.34
C MET A 298 18.89 4.58 -11.35
N LYS A 299 19.98 3.87 -11.02
CA LYS A 299 20.52 2.80 -11.87
C LYS A 299 19.57 1.60 -11.95
N ARG A 300 18.98 1.17 -10.83
CA ARG A 300 18.03 0.04 -10.78
C ARG A 300 16.70 0.37 -11.46
N ASN A 301 16.21 1.60 -11.29
CA ASN A 301 15.02 2.10 -11.95
C ASN A 301 15.31 2.75 -13.31
N SER A 302 16.45 2.42 -13.94
CA SER A 302 16.86 3.00 -15.22
C SER A 302 15.84 2.80 -16.33
N PHE A 303 15.09 1.68 -16.32
CA PHE A 303 13.98 1.43 -17.25
C PHE A 303 12.99 2.60 -17.31
N VAL A 304 12.59 3.15 -16.15
CA VAL A 304 11.63 4.25 -16.08
C VAL A 304 12.17 5.52 -16.74
N TYR A 305 13.45 5.84 -16.51
CA TYR A 305 14.11 7.00 -17.11
C TYR A 305 14.32 6.82 -18.62
N VAL A 306 14.75 5.63 -19.06
CA VAL A 306 14.93 5.29 -20.49
C VAL A 306 13.59 5.33 -21.22
N PHE A 307 12.54 4.76 -20.63
CA PHE A 307 11.19 4.80 -21.17
C PHE A 307 10.68 6.23 -21.31
N LYS A 308 10.86 7.07 -20.28
CA LYS A 308 10.50 8.50 -20.31
C LYS A 308 11.27 9.27 -21.38
N LEU A 309 12.58 9.05 -21.52
CA LEU A 309 13.40 9.70 -22.55
C LEU A 309 12.94 9.28 -23.96
N THR A 310 12.65 7.99 -24.15
CA THR A 310 12.14 7.47 -25.43
C THR A 310 10.78 8.10 -25.77
N GLN A 311 9.88 8.17 -24.79
CA GLN A 311 8.57 8.81 -24.93
C GLN A 311 8.72 10.30 -25.29
N LEU A 312 9.62 11.04 -24.62
CA LEU A 312 9.88 12.44 -24.90
C LEU A 312 10.51 12.64 -26.30
N ALA A 313 11.38 11.74 -26.74
CA ALA A 313 11.95 11.75 -28.08
C ALA A 313 10.89 11.55 -29.19
N ILE A 314 9.96 10.60 -28.99
CA ILE A 314 8.83 10.39 -29.90
C ILE A 314 7.97 11.66 -29.95
N MET A 315 7.66 12.26 -28.80
CA MET A 315 6.89 13.51 -28.73
C MET A 315 7.61 14.68 -29.41
N ALA A 316 8.92 14.80 -29.25
CA ALA A 316 9.74 15.81 -29.91
C ALA A 316 9.70 15.65 -31.43
N LEU A 317 9.84 14.41 -31.93
CA LEU A 317 9.74 14.08 -33.35
C LEU A 317 8.37 14.44 -33.94
N ILE A 318 7.28 14.09 -33.23
CA ILE A 318 5.92 14.44 -33.65
C ILE A 318 5.76 15.96 -33.70
N THR A 319 6.19 16.67 -32.65
CA THR A 319 6.11 18.13 -32.58
C THR A 319 6.90 18.79 -33.72
N MET A 320 8.12 18.33 -33.98
CA MET A 320 8.96 18.81 -35.08
C MET A 320 8.31 18.61 -36.45
N THR A 321 7.65 17.47 -36.67
CA THR A 321 6.98 17.16 -37.94
C THR A 321 5.64 17.87 -38.11
N VAL A 322 4.98 18.30 -37.02
CA VAL A 322 3.78 19.16 -37.06
C VAL A 322 4.15 20.60 -37.38
N PHE A 323 5.23 21.12 -36.79
CA PHE A 323 5.72 22.49 -37.02
C PHE A 323 6.84 22.56 -38.06
N LEU A 324 6.74 21.73 -39.11
CA LEU A 324 7.74 21.69 -40.18
C LEU A 324 7.81 23.06 -40.90
N ARG A 325 9.05 23.51 -41.15
CA ARG A 325 9.38 24.86 -41.63
C ARG A 325 8.75 25.22 -42.98
N ILE A 326 8.31 24.23 -43.76
CA ILE A 326 7.77 24.39 -45.12
C ILE A 326 6.39 25.08 -45.09
N ASP A 327 5.59 24.85 -44.04
CA ASP A 327 4.23 25.40 -43.93
C ASP A 327 4.14 26.62 -42.98
N MET A 328 5.22 26.97 -42.28
CA MET A 328 5.28 28.09 -41.31
C MET A 328 5.89 29.36 -41.92
N HIS A 329 5.06 30.12 -42.62
CA HIS A 329 5.43 31.41 -43.21
C HIS A 329 5.70 32.46 -42.11
N ARG A 330 6.43 33.53 -42.45
CA ARG A 330 6.81 34.59 -41.49
C ARG A 330 6.34 35.96 -41.95
N ASP A 331 5.24 35.98 -42.69
CA ASP A 331 4.83 37.15 -43.47
C ASP A 331 3.63 37.88 -42.84
N SER A 332 3.05 37.35 -41.76
CA SER A 332 1.85 37.89 -41.13
C SER A 332 1.87 37.76 -39.60
N VAL A 333 1.05 38.59 -38.94
CA VAL A 333 0.85 38.53 -37.48
C VAL A 333 0.16 37.23 -37.06
N THR A 334 -0.70 36.67 -37.91
CA THR A 334 -1.38 35.38 -37.66
C THR A 334 -0.40 34.21 -37.70
N ASP A 335 0.56 34.21 -38.63
CA ASP A 335 1.62 33.19 -38.65
C ASP A 335 2.56 33.34 -37.45
N GLY A 336 2.80 34.58 -36.99
CA GLY A 336 3.47 34.86 -35.71
C GLY A 336 2.75 34.25 -34.50
N GLY A 337 1.42 34.27 -34.48
CA GLY A 337 0.60 33.61 -33.47
C GLY A 337 0.77 32.08 -33.44
N ILE A 338 0.88 31.43 -34.60
CA ILE A 338 1.14 29.98 -34.70
C ILE A 338 2.53 29.63 -34.16
N TYR A 339 3.55 30.44 -34.47
CA TYR A 339 4.89 30.30 -33.88
C TYR A 339 4.86 30.47 -32.35
N ALA A 340 4.14 31.46 -31.83
CA ALA A 340 3.97 31.64 -30.39
C ALA A 340 3.25 30.43 -29.76
N GLY A 341 2.27 29.85 -30.45
CA GLY A 341 1.59 28.61 -30.06
C GLY A 341 2.53 27.40 -29.99
N ALA A 342 3.45 27.24 -30.95
CA ALA A 342 4.46 26.18 -30.93
C ALA A 342 5.42 26.30 -29.74
N LEU A 343 5.84 27.54 -29.43
CA LEU A 343 6.68 27.84 -28.27
C LEU A 343 5.94 27.57 -26.96
N PHE A 344 4.67 28.01 -26.87
CA PHE A 344 3.81 27.74 -25.72
C PHE A 344 3.56 26.24 -25.52
N TYR A 345 3.30 25.48 -26.58
CA TYR A 345 3.14 24.03 -26.50
C TYR A 345 4.39 23.34 -25.98
N SER A 346 5.56 23.69 -26.52
CA SER A 346 6.84 23.15 -26.07
C SER A 346 7.07 23.45 -24.60
N PHE A 347 6.81 24.69 -24.19
CA PHE A 347 6.94 25.17 -22.82
C PHE A 347 6.04 24.38 -21.86
N VAL A 348 4.77 24.22 -22.22
CA VAL A 348 3.77 23.47 -21.47
C VAL A 348 4.14 21.98 -21.38
N THR A 349 4.59 21.37 -22.47
CA THR A 349 4.95 19.95 -22.51
C THR A 349 6.13 19.64 -21.56
N VAL A 350 7.16 20.49 -21.56
CA VAL A 350 8.30 20.36 -20.64
C VAL A 350 7.87 20.56 -19.18
N MET A 351 6.94 21.49 -18.91
CA MET A 351 6.38 21.68 -17.56
C MET A 351 5.63 20.42 -17.08
N PHE A 352 4.74 19.86 -17.89
CA PHE A 352 3.93 18.69 -17.53
C PHE A 352 4.74 17.40 -17.40
N SER A 353 5.92 17.31 -18.04
CA SER A 353 6.86 16.19 -17.84
C SER A 353 7.25 15.99 -16.37
N GLY A 354 7.17 17.04 -15.53
CA GLY A 354 7.43 16.96 -14.10
C GLY A 354 6.36 16.23 -13.27
N MET A 355 5.16 15.97 -13.80
CA MET A 355 4.05 15.38 -13.03
C MET A 355 4.32 13.98 -12.50
N SER A 356 5.13 13.18 -13.21
CA SER A 356 5.49 11.82 -12.79
C SER A 356 6.17 11.80 -11.42
N GLU A 357 6.85 12.89 -11.05
CA GLU A 357 7.56 13.04 -9.77
C GLU A 357 6.64 12.98 -8.56
N ILE A 358 5.37 13.35 -8.70
CA ILE A 358 4.42 13.37 -7.58
C ILE A 358 4.27 11.94 -7.02
N SER A 359 3.92 10.98 -7.89
CA SER A 359 3.74 9.58 -7.51
C SER A 359 5.03 8.96 -6.95
N MET A 360 6.17 9.20 -7.59
CA MET A 360 7.47 8.64 -7.18
C MET A 360 7.95 9.20 -5.84
N THR A 361 7.67 10.47 -5.56
CA THR A 361 8.05 11.09 -4.29
C THR A 361 7.18 10.56 -3.14
N ILE A 362 5.86 10.46 -3.35
CA ILE A 362 4.92 9.98 -2.33
C ILE A 362 5.22 8.54 -1.93
N ALA A 363 5.52 7.67 -2.91
CA ALA A 363 5.89 6.28 -2.64
C ALA A 363 7.12 6.14 -1.71
N LYS A 364 8.04 7.11 -1.70
CA LYS A 364 9.23 7.13 -0.84
C LYS A 364 9.02 7.80 0.53
N LEU A 365 7.90 8.52 0.74
CA LEU A 365 7.65 9.28 1.97
C LEU A 365 7.62 8.42 3.24
N PRO A 366 6.97 7.23 3.28
CA PRO A 366 6.94 6.41 4.49
C PRO A 366 8.34 6.03 5.00
N VAL A 367 9.22 5.61 4.09
CA VAL A 367 10.62 5.30 4.43
C VAL A 367 11.36 6.56 4.89
N PHE A 368 11.10 7.71 4.25
CA PHE A 368 11.72 8.96 4.66
C PHE A 368 11.33 9.36 6.09
N TYR A 369 10.05 9.22 6.48
CA TYR A 369 9.62 9.53 7.85
C TYR A 369 10.32 8.66 8.89
N LYS A 370 10.40 7.34 8.63
CA LYS A 370 11.20 6.41 9.46
C LYS A 370 12.66 6.86 9.60
N GLN A 371 13.31 7.24 8.49
CA GLN A 371 14.71 7.72 8.51
C GLN A 371 14.88 9.07 9.21
N ARG A 372 13.94 9.99 9.04
CA ARG A 372 13.95 11.30 9.71
C ARG A 372 13.88 11.14 11.22
N ASP A 373 13.07 10.20 11.70
CA ASP A 373 12.91 9.92 13.13
C ASP A 373 14.19 9.30 13.73
N LEU A 374 15.01 8.62 12.92
CA LEU A 374 16.40 8.22 13.22
C LEU A 374 17.42 9.38 13.09
N LEU A 375 16.93 10.62 13.08
CA LEU A 375 17.69 11.87 12.96
C LEU A 375 18.43 12.04 11.63
N PHE A 376 17.85 11.61 10.51
CA PHE A 376 18.43 11.90 9.20
C PHE A 376 17.95 13.29 8.75
N PRO A 377 18.85 14.23 8.41
CA PRO A 377 18.43 15.58 8.07
C PRO A 377 17.71 15.63 6.72
N SER A 378 16.53 16.24 6.68
CA SER A 378 15.68 16.33 5.48
C SER A 378 16.38 16.93 4.27
N TRP A 379 17.26 17.91 4.47
CA TRP A 379 18.01 18.53 3.37
C TRP A 379 19.05 17.59 2.75
N ALA A 380 19.61 16.64 3.52
CA ALA A 380 20.55 15.64 2.99
C ALA A 380 19.81 14.58 2.16
N TYR A 381 18.51 14.40 2.37
CA TYR A 381 17.63 13.60 1.52
C TYR A 381 17.19 14.37 0.27
N ALA A 382 16.78 15.64 0.43
CA ALA A 382 16.20 16.44 -0.66
C ALA A 382 17.23 16.91 -1.71
N LEU A 383 18.45 17.27 -1.30
CA LEU A 383 19.48 17.80 -2.21
C LEU A 383 19.97 16.78 -3.26
N PRO A 384 20.31 15.52 -2.90
CA PRO A 384 20.73 14.53 -3.90
C PRO A 384 19.68 14.29 -4.98
N ILE A 385 18.40 14.23 -4.60
CA ILE A 385 17.28 14.06 -5.55
C ILE A 385 17.26 15.19 -6.58
N TRP A 386 17.52 16.42 -6.15
CA TRP A 386 17.58 17.58 -7.05
C TRP A 386 18.83 17.56 -7.93
N ILE A 387 20.03 17.39 -7.33
CA ILE A 387 21.30 17.50 -8.04
C ILE A 387 21.47 16.39 -9.09
N LEU A 388 21.14 15.14 -8.74
CA LEU A 388 21.23 14.00 -9.65
C LEU A 388 20.25 14.11 -10.84
N LYS A 389 19.19 14.91 -10.69
CA LYS A 389 18.24 15.19 -11.78
C LYS A 389 18.84 16.10 -12.85
N ILE A 390 19.79 16.97 -12.49
CA ILE A 390 20.30 18.00 -13.38
C ILE A 390 20.84 17.40 -14.69
N PRO A 391 21.76 16.42 -14.69
CA PRO A 391 22.24 15.79 -15.93
C PRO A 391 21.13 15.17 -16.78
N ILE A 392 20.10 14.57 -16.15
CA ILE A 392 18.96 14.00 -16.88
C ILE A 392 18.16 15.10 -17.57
N THR A 393 17.92 16.23 -16.89
CA THR A 393 17.22 17.34 -17.55
C THR A 393 18.02 17.97 -18.70
N PHE A 394 19.36 17.93 -18.64
CA PHE A 394 20.17 18.31 -19.80
C PHE A 394 19.88 17.39 -21.00
N LEU A 395 19.77 16.09 -20.78
CA LEU A 395 19.42 15.13 -21.83
C LEU A 395 17.98 15.35 -22.34
N ASP A 396 17.00 15.44 -21.44
CA ASP A 396 15.58 15.64 -21.78
C ASP A 396 15.39 16.89 -22.67
N VAL A 397 16.03 18.01 -22.31
CA VAL A 397 15.92 19.27 -23.08
C VAL A 397 16.69 19.21 -24.39
N SER A 398 17.84 18.51 -24.44
CA SER A 398 18.62 18.36 -25.67
C SER A 398 17.85 17.62 -26.75
N VAL A 399 17.04 16.64 -26.35
CA VAL A 399 16.13 15.92 -27.25
C VAL A 399 15.02 16.85 -27.78
N TRP A 400 14.63 17.88 -27.03
CA TRP A 400 13.52 18.78 -27.39
C TRP A 400 13.95 19.99 -28.24
N VAL A 401 14.89 20.82 -27.78
CA VAL A 401 15.25 22.11 -28.43
C VAL A 401 16.73 22.48 -28.24
N PHE A 402 17.37 23.02 -29.28
CA PHE A 402 18.77 23.49 -29.25
C PHE A 402 18.94 25.02 -29.03
N ARG A 403 18.11 25.87 -29.65
CA ARG A 403 18.34 27.33 -29.71
C ARG A 403 17.87 28.10 -28.46
N GLN A 404 16.94 27.55 -27.69
CA GLN A 404 16.35 28.16 -26.48
C GLN A 404 16.69 27.35 -25.21
N TYR A 405 17.79 26.60 -25.27
CA TYR A 405 18.15 25.52 -24.35
C TYR A 405 18.13 25.92 -22.86
N LEU A 406 18.75 27.06 -22.52
CA LEU A 406 18.87 27.49 -21.12
C LEU A 406 17.50 27.71 -20.45
N LEU A 407 16.55 28.33 -21.15
CA LEU A 407 15.21 28.60 -20.59
C LEU A 407 14.47 27.30 -20.34
N PHE A 408 14.43 26.40 -21.33
CA PHE A 408 13.76 25.09 -21.19
C PHE A 408 14.36 24.24 -20.06
N LEU A 409 15.67 24.30 -19.87
CA LEU A 409 16.35 23.65 -18.75
C LEU A 409 15.88 24.20 -17.40
N LEU A 410 15.83 25.52 -17.24
CA LEU A 410 15.37 26.16 -16.01
C LEU A 410 13.89 25.88 -15.74
N ILE A 411 13.05 25.85 -16.77
CA ILE A 411 11.62 25.52 -16.66
C ILE A 411 11.45 24.06 -16.23
N SER A 412 12.18 23.13 -16.84
CA SER A 412 12.14 21.71 -16.46
C SER A 412 12.56 21.51 -15.00
N GLN A 413 13.60 22.21 -14.56
CA GLN A 413 14.07 22.18 -13.16
C GLN A 413 13.03 22.77 -12.21
N MET A 414 12.43 23.91 -12.57
CA MET A 414 11.38 24.57 -11.78
C MET A 414 10.16 23.67 -11.66
N ALA A 415 9.69 23.09 -12.77
CA ALA A 415 8.54 22.19 -12.78
C ALA A 415 8.80 20.93 -11.94
N SER A 416 9.99 20.33 -12.01
CA SER A 416 10.35 19.19 -11.16
C SER A 416 10.39 19.56 -9.68
N ALA A 417 10.93 20.73 -9.33
CA ALA A 417 10.95 21.22 -7.95
C ALA A 417 9.54 21.51 -7.42
N LEU A 418 8.68 22.14 -8.23
CA LEU A 418 7.28 22.39 -7.91
C LEU A 418 6.53 21.08 -7.63
N ASN A 419 6.58 20.11 -8.53
CA ASN A 419 5.88 18.84 -8.36
C ASN A 419 6.37 18.06 -7.12
N ARG A 420 7.67 18.08 -6.81
CA ARG A 420 8.20 17.51 -5.55
C ARG A 420 7.69 18.24 -4.31
N SER A 421 7.65 19.57 -4.34
CA SER A 421 7.10 20.37 -3.24
C SER A 421 5.62 20.06 -2.99
N ILE A 422 4.83 19.90 -4.05
CA ILE A 422 3.42 19.52 -3.99
C ILE A 422 3.26 18.11 -3.40
N ALA A 423 4.10 17.16 -3.80
CA ALA A 423 4.11 15.81 -3.23
C ALA A 423 4.40 15.83 -1.71
N GLY A 424 5.40 16.62 -1.28
CA GLY A 424 5.76 16.74 0.13
C GLY A 424 4.68 17.43 0.99
N LEU A 425 3.94 18.39 0.43
CA LEU A 425 2.82 19.05 1.12
C LEU A 425 1.57 18.15 1.16
N GLY A 426 1.27 17.51 0.01
CA GLY A 426 0.07 16.70 -0.19
C GLY A 426 0.09 15.38 0.58
N ARG A 427 1.24 14.70 0.68
CA ARG A 427 1.49 13.42 1.41
C ARG A 427 0.63 12.21 1.01
N SER A 428 -0.53 12.41 0.39
CA SER A 428 -1.40 11.41 -0.25
C SER A 428 -1.47 11.68 -1.75
N MET A 429 -1.56 10.62 -2.56
CA MET A 429 -1.57 10.74 -4.04
C MET A 429 -2.77 11.55 -4.53
N VAL A 430 -3.97 11.29 -4.00
CA VAL A 430 -5.20 11.97 -4.43
C VAL A 430 -5.11 13.46 -4.13
N VAL A 431 -4.72 13.82 -2.90
CA VAL A 431 -4.56 15.23 -2.48
C VAL A 431 -3.47 15.93 -3.30
N ALA A 432 -2.34 15.27 -3.53
CA ALA A 432 -1.23 15.86 -4.27
C ALA A 432 -1.55 16.05 -5.76
N TYR A 433 -2.26 15.12 -6.41
CA TYR A 433 -2.71 15.31 -7.80
C TYR A 433 -3.73 16.43 -7.92
N THR A 434 -4.65 16.52 -6.96
CA THR A 434 -5.64 17.58 -6.87
C THR A 434 -4.95 18.95 -6.75
N PHE A 435 -4.10 19.14 -5.75
CA PHE A 435 -3.36 20.39 -5.56
C PHE A 435 -2.36 20.66 -6.71
N GLY A 436 -1.77 19.61 -7.27
CA GLY A 436 -0.90 19.64 -8.45
C GLY A 436 -1.60 20.23 -9.67
N SER A 437 -2.75 19.67 -10.02
CA SER A 437 -3.56 20.15 -11.14
C SER A 437 -4.05 21.58 -10.90
N PHE A 438 -4.46 21.93 -9.67
CA PHE A 438 -4.79 23.31 -9.30
C PHE A 438 -3.64 24.27 -9.58
N ALA A 439 -2.45 23.97 -9.03
CA ALA A 439 -1.28 24.82 -9.19
C ALA A 439 -0.88 24.96 -10.66
N GLN A 440 -0.91 23.87 -11.43
CA GLN A 440 -0.56 23.90 -12.84
C GLN A 440 -1.58 24.68 -13.68
N LEU A 441 -2.88 24.55 -13.39
CA LEU A 441 -3.92 25.36 -14.03
C LEU A 441 -3.69 26.86 -13.79
N MET A 442 -3.33 27.24 -12.56
CA MET A 442 -3.03 28.64 -12.22
C MET A 442 -1.87 29.16 -13.05
N LEU A 443 -0.79 28.40 -13.06
CA LEU A 443 0.41 28.76 -13.79
C LEU A 443 0.15 28.85 -15.29
N PHE A 444 -0.63 27.92 -15.83
CA PHE A 444 -0.99 27.86 -17.25
C PHE A 444 -1.84 29.05 -17.69
N ALA A 445 -2.91 29.35 -16.96
CA ALA A 445 -3.81 30.43 -17.32
C ALA A 445 -3.16 31.82 -17.13
N LEU A 446 -2.34 31.97 -16.09
CA LEU A 446 -1.63 33.21 -15.79
C LEU A 446 -0.28 33.36 -16.52
N GLY A 447 0.02 32.48 -17.48
CA GLY A 447 1.25 32.53 -18.28
C GLY A 447 1.27 33.60 -19.38
N GLY A 448 0.14 34.26 -19.65
CA GLY A 448 0.01 35.37 -20.61
C GLY A 448 -0.33 34.97 -22.05
N PHE A 449 -0.24 33.69 -22.40
CA PHE A 449 -0.62 33.19 -23.74
C PHE A 449 -2.13 32.89 -23.85
N VAL A 450 -2.69 32.12 -22.91
CA VAL A 450 -4.12 31.74 -22.91
C VAL A 450 -5.01 32.92 -22.56
N LEU A 451 -4.60 33.71 -21.57
CA LEU A 451 -5.25 34.95 -21.19
C LEU A 451 -4.23 36.08 -21.33
N SER A 452 -4.46 36.96 -22.31
CA SER A 452 -3.59 38.12 -22.53
C SER A 452 -3.62 39.06 -21.32
N ARG A 453 -2.46 39.63 -20.98
CA ARG A 453 -2.26 40.51 -19.81
C ARG A 453 -3.29 41.64 -19.73
N GLU A 454 -3.64 42.23 -20.86
CA GLU A 454 -4.57 43.36 -20.94
C GLU A 454 -6.01 42.97 -20.60
N ASN A 455 -6.35 41.69 -20.75
CA ASN A 455 -7.68 41.14 -20.46
C ASN A 455 -7.79 40.55 -19.05
N ILE A 456 -6.68 40.44 -18.32
CA ILE A 456 -6.68 40.04 -16.91
C ILE A 456 -7.35 41.15 -16.08
N LYS A 457 -8.34 40.79 -15.27
CA LYS A 457 -9.03 41.75 -14.39
C LYS A 457 -8.04 42.37 -13.39
N LYS A 458 -8.25 43.65 -13.06
CA LYS A 458 -7.37 44.40 -12.15
C LYS A 458 -7.16 43.71 -10.80
N TRP A 459 -8.17 43.01 -10.27
CA TRP A 459 -8.06 42.26 -9.00
C TRP A 459 -7.32 40.92 -9.12
N TRP A 460 -7.05 40.43 -10.33
CA TRP A 460 -6.30 39.19 -10.60
C TRP A 460 -4.88 39.44 -11.12
N ILE A 461 -4.51 40.69 -11.38
CA ILE A 461 -3.20 41.02 -11.98
C ILE A 461 -2.01 40.61 -11.10
N TRP A 462 -2.18 40.57 -9.77
CA TRP A 462 -1.13 40.11 -8.86
C TRP A 462 -0.77 38.63 -9.10
N GLY A 463 -1.74 37.80 -9.49
CA GLY A 463 -1.50 36.39 -9.83
C GLY A 463 -0.60 36.24 -11.06
N TYR A 464 -0.76 37.12 -12.06
CA TYR A 464 0.12 37.19 -13.23
C TYR A 464 1.57 37.51 -12.82
N TRP A 465 1.77 38.43 -11.87
CA TRP A 465 3.10 38.81 -11.38
C TRP A 465 3.78 37.76 -10.49
N ILE A 466 3.00 36.95 -9.78
CA ILE A 466 3.54 35.83 -8.98
C ILE A 466 3.78 34.58 -9.83
N SER A 467 3.21 34.48 -11.03
CA SER A 467 3.35 33.28 -11.86
C SER A 467 4.79 33.12 -12.41
N PRO A 468 5.54 32.05 -12.06
CA PRO A 468 6.79 31.71 -12.75
C PRO A 468 6.62 31.53 -14.26
N LEU A 469 5.44 31.09 -14.69
CA LEU A 469 5.16 30.81 -16.09
C LEU A 469 5.12 32.09 -16.93
N MET A 470 4.67 33.20 -16.36
CA MET A 470 4.68 34.51 -17.02
C MET A 470 6.10 34.94 -17.40
N TYR A 471 7.05 34.78 -16.47
CA TYR A 471 8.46 35.12 -16.70
C TYR A 471 9.12 34.21 -17.73
N GLY A 472 8.85 32.89 -17.66
CA GLY A 472 9.35 31.92 -18.63
C GLY A 472 8.81 32.15 -20.04
N GLN A 473 7.49 32.36 -20.16
CA GLN A 473 6.84 32.59 -21.45
C GLN A 473 7.33 33.88 -22.10
N ASN A 474 7.38 35.00 -21.35
CA ASN A 474 7.90 36.27 -21.86
C ASN A 474 9.36 36.15 -22.33
N ALA A 475 10.22 35.46 -21.58
CA ALA A 475 11.63 35.28 -21.98
C ALA A 475 11.78 34.47 -23.27
N ILE A 476 10.96 33.42 -23.47
CA ILE A 476 10.98 32.60 -24.68
C ILE A 476 10.52 33.40 -25.90
N VAL A 477 9.37 34.08 -25.81
CA VAL A 477 8.81 34.82 -26.95
C VAL A 477 9.66 36.02 -27.32
N VAL A 478 10.22 36.75 -26.34
CA VAL A 478 11.12 37.89 -26.57
C VAL A 478 12.40 37.44 -27.29
N ASN A 479 12.97 36.29 -26.89
CA ASN A 479 14.18 35.76 -27.52
C ASN A 479 13.95 35.33 -28.98
N GLU A 480 12.77 34.82 -29.34
CA GLU A 480 12.45 34.44 -30.72
C GLU A 480 12.06 35.65 -31.57
N PHE A 481 11.10 36.46 -31.13
CA PHE A 481 10.50 37.53 -31.94
C PHE A 481 11.38 38.78 -32.06
N LEU A 482 12.36 38.99 -31.18
CA LEU A 482 13.39 40.02 -31.38
C LEU A 482 14.58 39.52 -32.22
N GLY A 483 14.54 38.27 -32.70
CA GLY A 483 15.57 37.71 -33.57
C GLY A 483 15.56 38.31 -34.97
N LYS A 484 16.70 38.21 -35.67
CA LYS A 484 16.92 38.73 -37.04
C LYS A 484 15.89 38.26 -38.09
N SER A 485 15.16 37.18 -37.83
CA SER A 485 14.17 36.67 -38.76
C SER A 485 12.80 37.36 -38.71
N TRP A 486 12.52 38.10 -37.64
CA TRP A 486 11.26 38.80 -37.42
C TRP A 486 11.42 40.33 -37.51
N SER A 487 12.59 40.80 -37.96
CA SER A 487 12.95 42.22 -37.98
C SER A 487 12.47 42.97 -39.22
N HIS A 488 11.81 42.31 -40.18
CA HIS A 488 11.26 42.96 -41.36
C HIS A 488 9.94 43.68 -41.02
N VAL A 489 9.57 44.67 -41.83
CA VAL A 489 8.43 45.57 -41.59
C VAL A 489 7.33 45.29 -42.61
N LEU A 490 6.07 45.22 -42.16
CA LEU A 490 4.90 45.01 -43.02
C LEU A 490 4.59 46.26 -43.87
N PRO A 491 3.98 46.13 -45.07
CA PRO A 491 3.74 47.25 -46.00
C PRO A 491 2.92 48.43 -45.45
N ASN A 492 2.22 48.25 -44.32
CA ASN A 492 1.34 49.25 -43.68
C ASN A 492 1.69 49.54 -42.20
N SER A 493 2.89 49.14 -41.73
CA SER A 493 3.30 49.34 -40.33
C SER A 493 4.65 50.05 -40.24
N THR A 494 4.87 50.81 -39.17
CA THR A 494 6.17 51.44 -38.84
C THR A 494 7.02 50.60 -37.89
N GLU A 495 6.50 49.47 -37.39
CA GLU A 495 7.17 48.62 -36.41
C GLU A 495 7.64 47.29 -37.02
N PRO A 496 8.76 46.72 -36.53
CA PRO A 496 9.18 45.37 -36.93
C PRO A 496 8.09 44.34 -36.64
N LEU A 497 7.92 43.36 -37.53
CA LEU A 497 6.88 42.33 -37.42
C LEU A 497 6.91 41.64 -36.05
N GLY A 498 8.10 41.31 -35.53
CA GLY A 498 8.25 40.69 -34.22
C GLY A 498 7.71 41.53 -33.06
N VAL A 499 7.85 42.86 -33.12
CA VAL A 499 7.29 43.79 -32.11
C VAL A 499 5.77 43.86 -32.22
N ALA A 500 5.25 43.86 -33.46
CA ALA A 500 3.81 43.81 -33.71
C ALA A 500 3.18 42.51 -33.17
N VAL A 501 3.84 41.36 -33.34
CA VAL A 501 3.40 40.07 -32.78
C VAL A 501 3.41 40.10 -31.25
N LEU A 502 4.47 40.60 -30.61
CA LEU A 502 4.54 40.70 -29.15
C LEU A 502 3.43 41.60 -28.58
N ARG A 503 3.16 42.75 -29.19
CA ARG A 503 2.07 43.66 -28.76
C ARG A 503 0.69 43.07 -28.98
N SER A 504 0.47 42.36 -30.09
CA SER A 504 -0.85 41.75 -30.40
C SER A 504 -1.35 40.81 -29.30
N HIS A 505 -0.44 40.13 -28.60
CA HIS A 505 -0.75 39.22 -27.50
C HIS A 505 -0.53 39.85 -26.10
N GLY A 506 -0.06 41.10 -26.02
CA GLY A 506 0.21 41.79 -24.76
C GLY A 506 1.49 41.37 -24.03
N PHE A 507 2.48 40.81 -24.76
CA PHE A 507 3.81 40.48 -24.23
C PHE A 507 4.73 41.71 -24.14
N PHE A 508 5.76 41.63 -23.30
CA PHE A 508 6.75 42.70 -23.20
C PHE A 508 7.68 42.72 -24.42
N THR A 509 8.12 43.92 -24.82
CA THR A 509 8.92 44.13 -26.04
C THR A 509 10.40 44.41 -25.77
N HIS A 510 10.81 44.59 -24.51
CA HIS A 510 12.20 44.92 -24.18
C HIS A 510 13.09 43.67 -24.05
N PRO A 511 14.31 43.66 -24.62
CA PRO A 511 15.25 42.53 -24.51
C PRO A 511 15.63 42.12 -23.08
N SER A 512 15.58 43.05 -22.12
CA SER A 512 15.91 42.79 -20.71
C SER A 512 15.03 41.70 -20.08
N TRP A 513 13.82 41.48 -20.60
CA TRP A 513 12.91 40.45 -20.12
C TRP A 513 13.44 39.02 -20.26
N TYR A 514 14.41 38.78 -21.14
CA TYR A 514 15.11 37.51 -21.21
C TYR A 514 15.86 37.19 -19.90
N TRP A 515 16.72 38.11 -19.45
CA TRP A 515 17.53 37.92 -18.24
C TRP A 515 16.69 38.00 -16.96
N ILE A 516 15.64 38.83 -16.95
CA ILE A 516 14.65 38.84 -15.86
C ILE A 516 13.99 37.46 -15.74
N GLY A 517 13.60 36.85 -16.86
CA GLY A 517 13.02 35.51 -16.87
C GLY A 517 13.98 34.43 -16.35
N VAL A 518 15.24 34.47 -16.79
CA VAL A 518 16.30 33.56 -16.28
C VAL A 518 16.47 33.68 -14.77
N GLY A 519 16.62 34.91 -14.26
CA GLY A 519 16.78 35.17 -12.83
C GLY A 519 15.58 34.73 -12.00
N ALA A 520 14.36 35.02 -12.48
CA ALA A 520 13.13 34.61 -11.82
C ALA A 520 13.00 33.08 -11.74
N LEU A 521 13.26 32.36 -12.83
CA LEU A 521 13.17 30.90 -12.86
C LEU A 521 14.17 30.25 -11.89
N ILE A 522 15.40 30.74 -11.81
CA ILE A 522 16.39 30.27 -10.81
C ILE A 522 15.87 30.51 -9.38
N GLY A 523 15.29 31.68 -9.12
CA GLY A 523 14.66 31.98 -7.83
C GLY A 523 13.56 30.98 -7.46
N TYR A 524 12.65 30.67 -8.39
CA TYR A 524 11.59 29.69 -8.16
C TYR A 524 12.10 28.26 -7.96
N VAL A 525 13.15 27.84 -8.68
CA VAL A 525 13.80 26.54 -8.45
C VAL A 525 14.27 26.43 -6.99
N LEU A 526 14.93 27.47 -6.48
CA LEU A 526 15.41 27.49 -5.09
C LEU A 526 14.25 27.50 -4.10
N ILE A 527 13.24 28.35 -4.31
CA ILE A 527 12.07 28.46 -3.43
C ILE A 527 11.35 27.12 -3.29
N PHE A 528 11.06 26.42 -4.40
CA PHE A 528 10.34 25.15 -4.34
C PHE A 528 11.17 24.02 -3.71
N ASN A 529 12.49 23.99 -3.93
CA ASN A 529 13.37 23.02 -3.25
C ASN A 529 13.47 23.29 -1.74
N VAL A 530 13.50 24.56 -1.32
CA VAL A 530 13.44 24.94 0.10
C VAL A 530 12.08 24.56 0.69
N CYS A 531 10.98 24.88 0.01
CA CYS A 531 9.63 24.51 0.43
C CYS A 531 9.49 22.99 0.61
N PHE A 532 9.99 22.19 -0.34
CA PHE A 532 10.03 20.74 -0.23
C PHE A 532 10.82 20.27 1.00
N THR A 533 12.00 20.84 1.23
CA THR A 533 12.84 20.50 2.39
C THR A 533 12.17 20.87 3.72
N VAL A 534 11.50 22.02 3.78
CA VAL A 534 10.73 22.48 4.96
C VAL A 534 9.52 21.57 5.20
N ALA A 535 8.77 21.23 4.15
CA ALA A 535 7.63 20.31 4.24
C ALA A 535 8.05 18.96 4.83
N LEU A 536 9.14 18.37 4.34
CA LEU A 536 9.70 17.12 4.87
C LEU A 536 10.15 17.23 6.34
N THR A 537 10.64 18.41 6.74
CA THR A 537 11.14 18.64 8.10
C THR A 537 10.02 18.75 9.14
N TYR A 538 8.90 19.40 8.80
CA TYR A 538 7.86 19.75 9.77
C TYR A 538 6.56 18.97 9.64
N LEU A 539 6.22 18.44 8.46
CA LEU A 539 4.98 17.68 8.28
C LEU A 539 5.17 16.22 8.67
N ASN A 540 4.18 15.66 9.36
CA ASN A 540 4.10 14.24 9.71
C ASN A 540 3.22 13.47 8.71
N PRO A 541 3.20 12.13 8.72
CA PRO A 541 2.20 11.35 8.00
C PRO A 541 0.76 11.85 8.27
N LEU A 542 -0.13 11.75 7.27
CA LEU A 542 -1.54 12.19 7.41
C LEU A 542 -2.35 11.27 8.32
N GLU A 543 -2.13 9.96 8.24
CA GLU A 543 -2.80 8.99 9.09
C GLU A 543 -2.03 8.81 10.40
N LYS A 544 -2.70 9.07 11.53
CA LYS A 544 -2.23 8.62 12.84
C LYS A 544 -2.80 7.23 13.08
N GLN A 545 -1.92 6.25 13.22
CA GLN A 545 -2.28 4.92 13.68
C GLN A 545 -2.83 5.04 15.10
N GLN A 546 -4.15 4.93 15.24
CA GLN A 546 -4.79 4.83 16.55
C GLN A 546 -4.59 3.41 17.06
N ALA A 547 -3.78 3.24 18.10
CA ALA A 547 -3.80 2.02 18.88
C ALA A 547 -5.22 1.81 19.41
N VAL A 548 -5.81 0.67 19.08
CA VAL A 548 -7.15 0.28 19.53
C VAL A 548 -7.12 0.22 21.06
N LYS A 549 -7.71 1.21 21.73
CA LYS A 549 -7.90 1.19 23.18
C LYS A 549 -8.84 0.03 23.53
N SER A 550 -8.51 -0.72 24.58
CA SER A 550 -9.36 -1.80 25.10
C SER A 550 -10.74 -1.26 25.50
N GLU A 551 -11.79 -1.91 24.98
CA GLU A 551 -13.20 -1.48 25.05
C GLU A 551 -13.78 -1.45 26.48
N GLU A 552 -13.16 -2.08 27.48
CA GLU A 552 -13.67 -2.07 28.86
C GLU A 552 -13.60 -0.69 29.56
N SER A 553 -12.83 0.25 29.00
CA SER A 553 -12.76 1.62 29.51
C SER A 553 -14.01 2.45 29.17
N GLN A 554 -14.76 2.10 28.12
CA GLN A 554 -16.01 2.80 27.76
C GLN A 554 -17.22 2.38 28.62
N SER A 555 -17.23 1.15 29.15
CA SER A 555 -18.28 0.74 30.08
C SER A 555 -18.17 1.40 31.46
N LYS A 556 -16.98 1.87 31.87
CA LYS A 556 -16.79 2.52 33.18
C LYS A 556 -17.15 4.02 33.18
N GLU A 557 -17.00 4.72 32.06
CA GLU A 557 -17.39 6.15 31.97
C GLU A 557 -18.91 6.37 31.93
N HIS A 558 -19.70 5.35 31.62
CA HIS A 558 -21.17 5.43 31.65
C HIS A 558 -21.79 5.16 33.02
N ASP A 559 -21.08 4.47 33.93
CA ASP A 559 -21.59 4.13 35.27
C ASP A 559 -21.22 5.17 36.36
N GLU A 560 -20.25 6.06 36.12
CA GLU A 560 -19.84 7.10 37.09
C GLU A 560 -20.58 8.44 36.93
N LYS A 561 -21.43 8.61 35.90
CA LYS A 561 -22.20 9.86 35.66
C LYS A 561 -23.69 9.79 35.98
N SER A 562 -24.18 8.71 36.60
CA SER A 562 -25.56 8.59 37.08
C SER A 562 -25.66 8.54 38.60
N GLY A 563 -24.90 9.42 39.28
CA GLY A 563 -25.03 9.68 40.71
C GLY A 563 -25.43 11.12 40.94
N GLU A 564 -26.72 11.43 40.76
CA GLU A 564 -27.49 12.56 41.32
C GLU A 564 -28.62 12.95 40.34
N VAL A 565 -29.86 12.55 40.63
CA VAL A 565 -31.08 13.39 40.62
C VAL A 565 -32.21 12.53 41.22
N GLY A 566 -32.86 13.07 42.25
CA GLY A 566 -33.93 12.42 42.99
C GLY A 566 -35.29 12.36 42.28
N TRP A 567 -36.04 11.32 42.66
CA TRP A 567 -37.51 11.25 42.80
C TRP A 567 -38.40 11.75 41.65
N SER A 568 -39.00 10.79 40.93
CA SER A 568 -40.44 10.85 40.62
C SER A 568 -41.01 9.45 40.35
N GLN A 569 -42.13 9.17 41.02
CA GLN A 569 -42.92 7.95 40.94
C GLN A 569 -43.56 7.78 39.55
N ASN A 570 -43.56 6.56 39.02
CA ASN A 570 -44.76 6.07 38.33
C ASN A 570 -44.88 4.55 38.40
N LYS A 571 -46.02 4.12 38.95
CA LYS A 571 -46.46 2.74 39.07
C LYS A 571 -46.85 2.18 37.70
N GLY A 572 -46.43 0.95 37.43
CA GLY A 572 -46.92 0.15 36.30
C GLY A 572 -46.59 -1.33 36.52
N ASN A 573 -47.48 -2.04 37.21
CA ASN A 573 -47.44 -3.48 37.47
C ASN A 573 -47.14 -4.32 36.21
N ARG A 574 -46.16 -5.23 36.30
CA ARG A 574 -46.25 -6.54 35.65
C ARG A 574 -45.57 -7.60 36.52
N LEU A 575 -46.36 -8.62 36.85
CA LEU A 575 -46.10 -9.67 37.82
C LEU A 575 -44.93 -10.57 37.42
N ILE A 576 -44.11 -10.89 38.42
CA ILE A 576 -43.16 -11.99 38.47
C ILE A 576 -43.91 -13.20 39.07
N PRO A 577 -43.86 -14.41 38.49
CA PRO A 577 -44.07 -15.63 39.26
C PRO A 577 -42.73 -16.06 39.87
N GLN A 578 -42.66 -16.05 41.19
CA GLN A 578 -41.65 -16.75 41.98
C GLN A 578 -41.84 -18.26 41.83
N ILE A 579 -40.77 -19.02 41.66
CA ILE A 579 -40.73 -20.45 42.00
C ILE A 579 -39.49 -20.68 42.88
N ASN A 580 -39.78 -21.26 44.05
CA ASN A 580 -38.88 -21.64 45.12
C ASN A 580 -37.93 -22.78 44.75
N SER A 581 -36.79 -22.77 45.42
CA SER A 581 -35.89 -23.91 45.66
C SER A 581 -36.59 -25.06 46.37
N ASP A 582 -36.52 -26.28 45.84
CA ASP A 582 -35.82 -27.40 46.47
C ASP A 582 -35.93 -28.72 45.69
N ASN A 583 -34.95 -29.59 45.97
CA ASN A 583 -34.81 -31.03 45.71
C ASN A 583 -34.13 -31.47 44.41
N GLY A 584 -33.05 -32.22 44.60
CA GLY A 584 -32.21 -32.76 43.55
C GLY A 584 -32.79 -33.98 42.87
N GLU A 585 -32.38 -34.17 41.62
CA GLU A 585 -32.07 -35.44 40.98
C GLU A 585 -31.50 -35.17 39.58
N GLU A 586 -30.45 -35.92 39.25
CA GLU A 586 -29.91 -36.28 37.93
C GLU A 586 -29.71 -35.19 36.85
N CYS A 587 -28.42 -34.88 36.62
CA CYS A 587 -27.94 -34.19 35.42
C CYS A 587 -28.14 -35.05 34.16
N THR A 588 -29.28 -34.91 33.48
CA THR A 588 -29.37 -35.30 32.06
C THR A 588 -28.81 -34.18 31.17
N ASN A 589 -27.63 -34.44 30.62
CA ASN A 589 -26.97 -33.68 29.56
C ASN A 589 -27.91 -33.43 28.37
N HIS A 590 -28.40 -32.21 28.19
CA HIS A 590 -28.92 -31.74 26.90
C HIS A 590 -27.88 -30.88 26.19
N ASN A 591 -26.96 -31.57 25.50
CA ASN A 591 -26.17 -31.02 24.39
C ASN A 591 -27.14 -30.63 23.24
N LYS A 592 -27.64 -29.39 23.25
CA LYS A 592 -28.20 -28.79 22.03
C LYS A 592 -27.05 -28.57 21.05
N LYS A 593 -26.81 -29.54 20.16
CA LYS A 593 -26.08 -29.32 18.90
C LYS A 593 -26.76 -28.15 18.18
N ARG A 594 -26.18 -26.96 18.26
CA ARG A 594 -26.62 -25.78 17.51
C ARG A 594 -26.24 -26.02 16.05
N GLY A 595 -27.16 -26.61 15.28
CA GLY A 595 -27.00 -26.77 13.83
C GLY A 595 -27.01 -25.41 13.13
N MET A 596 -26.23 -25.28 12.06
CA MET A 596 -26.24 -24.06 11.25
C MET A 596 -27.58 -23.85 10.54
N VAL A 597 -27.93 -22.58 10.29
CA VAL A 597 -29.17 -22.15 9.61
C VAL A 597 -29.26 -22.71 8.19
N LEU A 598 -28.12 -22.86 7.50
CA LEU A 598 -28.07 -23.49 6.19
C LEU A 598 -27.50 -24.92 6.31
N PRO A 599 -28.23 -25.94 5.82
CA PRO A 599 -27.68 -27.29 5.73
C PRO A 599 -26.54 -27.30 4.71
N PHE A 600 -25.53 -28.12 4.97
CA PHE A 600 -24.47 -28.45 4.02
C PHE A 600 -24.28 -29.98 4.00
N GLU A 601 -23.87 -30.52 2.86
CA GLU A 601 -23.51 -31.93 2.74
C GLU A 601 -22.01 -32.06 2.98
N PRO A 602 -21.56 -32.86 3.97
CA PRO A 602 -20.13 -33.07 4.18
C PRO A 602 -19.54 -33.85 3.01
N HIS A 603 -18.40 -33.39 2.49
CA HIS A 603 -17.70 -34.03 1.37
C HIS A 603 -16.34 -34.54 1.84
N LEU A 604 -15.88 -35.64 1.24
CA LEU A 604 -14.53 -36.18 1.43
C LEU A 604 -13.73 -36.04 0.14
N ILE A 605 -12.41 -35.94 0.25
CA ILE A 605 -11.50 -35.89 -0.90
C ILE A 605 -10.50 -37.03 -0.75
N THR A 606 -10.41 -37.91 -1.75
CA THR A 606 -9.34 -38.91 -1.85
C THR A 606 -8.45 -38.62 -3.05
N PHE A 607 -7.17 -38.94 -2.91
CA PHE A 607 -6.21 -38.86 -4.00
C PHE A 607 -5.19 -39.99 -3.90
N ASP A 608 -4.80 -40.54 -5.04
CA ASP A 608 -3.83 -41.63 -5.14
C ASP A 608 -2.74 -41.29 -6.15
N LYS A 609 -1.48 -41.40 -5.72
CA LYS A 609 -0.26 -41.24 -6.56
C LYS A 609 -0.19 -39.91 -7.34
N ILE A 610 -0.58 -38.80 -6.73
CA ILE A 610 -0.40 -37.46 -7.31
C ILE A 610 1.10 -37.17 -7.50
N THR A 611 1.46 -36.71 -8.70
CA THR A 611 2.80 -36.22 -9.03
C THR A 611 2.67 -34.82 -9.62
N TYR A 612 3.40 -33.85 -9.07
CA TYR A 612 3.37 -32.45 -9.52
C TYR A 612 4.78 -31.97 -9.85
N SER A 613 4.93 -31.31 -10.99
CA SER A 613 6.21 -30.79 -11.48
C SER A 613 6.02 -29.40 -12.05
N VAL A 614 6.98 -28.50 -11.78
CA VAL A 614 7.08 -27.18 -12.39
C VAL A 614 8.29 -27.11 -13.30
N ASP A 615 8.30 -26.17 -14.24
CA ASP A 615 9.47 -25.95 -15.08
C ASP A 615 10.66 -25.47 -14.24
N MET A 616 11.88 -25.92 -14.58
CA MET A 616 13.07 -25.58 -13.81
C MET A 616 13.34 -24.06 -13.81
N PRO A 617 13.51 -23.42 -12.63
CA PRO A 617 13.83 -22.00 -12.56
C PRO A 617 15.14 -21.67 -13.29
N GLN A 618 15.18 -20.53 -13.99
CA GLN A 618 16.36 -20.08 -14.73
C GLN A 618 17.61 -19.94 -13.85
N SER A 619 17.44 -19.56 -12.58
CA SER A 619 18.53 -19.47 -11.60
C SER A 619 19.21 -20.82 -11.33
N MET A 620 18.44 -21.92 -11.24
CA MET A 620 18.98 -23.27 -11.04
C MET A 620 19.58 -23.86 -12.32
N LYS A 621 19.00 -23.56 -13.49
CA LYS A 621 19.61 -23.93 -14.78
C LYS A 621 21.00 -23.30 -14.93
N ASN A 622 21.16 -22.04 -14.52
CA ASN A 622 22.45 -21.34 -14.52
C ASN A 622 23.47 -21.93 -13.51
N GLN A 623 23.00 -22.64 -12.48
CA GLN A 623 23.85 -23.36 -11.51
C GLN A 623 24.20 -24.79 -11.97
N GLY A 624 23.82 -25.19 -13.19
CA GLY A 624 24.22 -26.46 -13.81
C GLY A 624 23.23 -27.62 -13.66
N VAL A 625 21.99 -27.36 -13.23
CA VAL A 625 20.95 -28.40 -13.17
C VAL A 625 20.46 -28.75 -14.59
N VAL A 626 20.60 -30.02 -14.97
CA VAL A 626 20.38 -30.53 -16.35
C VAL A 626 18.89 -30.84 -16.63
N GLU A 627 18.10 -31.02 -15.59
CA GLU A 627 16.68 -31.39 -15.69
C GLU A 627 15.83 -30.21 -16.19
N ASP A 628 14.80 -30.49 -17.00
CA ASP A 628 13.89 -29.44 -17.49
C ASP A 628 12.74 -29.14 -16.53
N LYS A 629 12.39 -30.09 -15.65
CA LYS A 629 11.27 -29.99 -14.72
C LYS A 629 11.71 -30.34 -13.31
N LEU A 630 11.38 -29.46 -12.37
CA LEU A 630 11.50 -29.70 -10.95
C LEU A 630 10.25 -30.43 -10.46
N VAL A 631 10.42 -31.69 -10.05
CA VAL A 631 9.33 -32.45 -9.44
C VAL A 631 9.17 -32.02 -7.98
N LEU A 632 8.04 -31.38 -7.67
CA LEU A 632 7.72 -30.84 -6.35
C LEU A 632 6.94 -31.82 -5.47
N LEU A 633 6.13 -32.71 -6.06
CA LEU A 633 5.40 -33.79 -5.36
C LEU A 633 5.65 -35.12 -6.06
N LYS A 634 5.96 -36.18 -5.31
CA LYS A 634 6.31 -37.51 -5.84
C LYS A 634 5.38 -38.60 -5.31
N CYS A 635 4.40 -39.01 -6.11
CA CYS A 635 3.48 -40.13 -5.84
C CYS A 635 2.73 -40.03 -4.49
N VAL A 636 2.21 -38.85 -4.19
CA VAL A 636 1.52 -38.51 -2.94
C VAL A 636 0.09 -39.06 -2.94
N SER A 637 -0.34 -39.72 -1.88
CA SER A 637 -1.65 -40.37 -1.70
C SER A 637 -2.24 -40.06 -0.32
N GLY A 638 -3.53 -39.74 -0.25
CA GLY A 638 -4.18 -39.36 1.01
C GLY A 638 -5.69 -39.25 0.92
N ALA A 639 -6.32 -39.01 2.06
CA ALA A 639 -7.75 -38.77 2.18
C ALA A 639 -8.04 -37.66 3.19
N PHE A 640 -8.93 -36.74 2.86
CA PHE A 640 -9.46 -35.70 3.75
C PHE A 640 -10.92 -35.99 4.09
N ARG A 641 -11.27 -35.93 5.38
CA ARG A 641 -12.55 -36.43 5.91
C ARG A 641 -13.40 -35.34 6.57
N PRO A 642 -14.74 -35.46 6.57
CA PRO A 642 -15.63 -34.55 7.30
C PRO A 642 -15.36 -34.48 8.81
N GLY A 643 -15.38 -33.26 9.37
CA GLY A 643 -15.19 -33.03 10.80
C GLY A 643 -13.77 -33.27 11.30
N VAL A 644 -12.81 -33.45 10.39
CA VAL A 644 -11.38 -33.63 10.68
C VAL A 644 -10.63 -32.39 10.23
N LEU A 645 -9.84 -31.82 11.15
CA LEU A 645 -8.90 -30.74 10.88
C LEU A 645 -7.53 -31.35 10.56
N THR A 646 -7.12 -31.25 9.29
CA THR A 646 -5.86 -31.83 8.79
C THR A 646 -4.82 -30.74 8.56
N ALA A 647 -3.66 -30.84 9.21
CA ALA A 647 -2.50 -29.99 8.94
C ALA A 647 -1.69 -30.56 7.77
N LEU A 648 -1.30 -29.73 6.80
CA LEU A 648 -0.44 -30.06 5.67
C LEU A 648 0.88 -29.27 5.75
N MET A 649 2.01 -29.96 5.84
CA MET A 649 3.32 -29.28 5.87
C MET A 649 3.93 -29.31 4.45
N GLY A 650 3.76 -28.21 3.68
CA GLY A 650 4.28 -28.04 2.30
C GLY A 650 3.56 -26.97 1.47
N VAL A 651 3.96 -26.77 0.20
CA VAL A 651 3.37 -25.80 -0.74
C VAL A 651 2.10 -26.32 -1.42
N SER A 652 1.08 -25.48 -1.57
CA SER A 652 -0.24 -25.84 -2.14
C SER A 652 -0.63 -25.01 -3.38
N GLY A 653 -1.48 -25.59 -4.25
CA GLY A 653 -2.09 -24.90 -5.39
C GLY A 653 -3.28 -25.70 -5.94
N ALA A 654 -4.44 -25.05 -6.15
CA ALA A 654 -5.63 -25.71 -6.70
C ALA A 654 -6.53 -24.72 -7.48
N ASP A 655 -6.75 -24.98 -8.78
CA ASP A 655 -7.54 -24.10 -9.67
C ASP A 655 -8.93 -24.65 -10.06
N SER A 656 -9.36 -25.83 -9.55
CA SER A 656 -10.48 -26.59 -10.16
C SER A 656 -11.75 -26.86 -9.31
N PHE A 657 -11.84 -26.44 -8.04
CA PHE A 657 -12.94 -26.85 -7.12
C PHE A 657 -13.81 -25.72 -6.52
N ALA A 658 -13.74 -24.50 -7.04
CA ALA A 658 -14.24 -23.27 -6.40
C ALA A 658 -15.72 -23.23 -5.94
N ARG A 659 -16.60 -24.12 -6.43
CA ARG A 659 -18.03 -24.16 -6.04
C ARG A 659 -18.33 -25.01 -4.80
N ILE A 660 -17.46 -25.96 -4.46
CA ILE A 660 -17.61 -26.85 -3.30
C ILE A 660 -16.53 -26.61 -2.24
N SER A 661 -15.44 -25.95 -2.62
CA SER A 661 -14.34 -25.60 -1.74
C SER A 661 -14.23 -24.09 -1.50
N GLY A 662 -13.88 -23.70 -0.28
CA GLY A 662 -13.31 -22.38 0.01
C GLY A 662 -11.78 -22.43 -0.04
N TYR A 663 -11.13 -21.37 -0.50
CA TYR A 663 -9.67 -21.23 -0.47
C TYR A 663 -9.30 -19.91 0.19
N CYS A 664 -8.68 -19.99 1.38
CA CYS A 664 -8.14 -18.82 2.06
C CYS A 664 -6.69 -18.63 1.62
N GLU A 665 -6.42 -17.61 0.80
CA GLU A 665 -5.07 -17.25 0.37
C GLU A 665 -4.23 -16.72 1.54
N GLN A 666 -2.90 -16.83 1.44
CA GLN A 666 -1.98 -16.26 2.43
C GLN A 666 -2.09 -14.72 2.52
N ASN A 667 -2.35 -14.04 1.39
CA ASN A 667 -2.52 -12.58 1.35
C ASN A 667 -3.99 -12.17 1.52
N ASP A 668 -4.29 -11.48 2.62
CA ASP A 668 -5.65 -11.06 2.96
C ASP A 668 -6.12 -9.78 2.20
N SER A 669 -6.27 -9.89 0.88
CA SER A 669 -6.66 -8.76 0.01
C SER A 669 -8.17 -8.54 0.01
N HIS A 670 -8.62 -7.46 0.67
CA HIS A 670 -10.02 -7.06 0.76
C HIS A 670 -10.20 -5.59 0.34
N SER A 671 -11.40 -5.23 -0.14
CA SER A 671 -11.74 -3.83 -0.43
C SER A 671 -11.64 -2.99 0.86
N PRO A 672 -10.87 -1.90 0.89
CA PRO A 672 -10.56 -1.18 2.14
C PRO A 672 -11.73 -0.34 2.68
N TYR A 673 -12.61 0.15 1.80
CA TYR A 673 -13.69 1.09 2.16
C TYR A 673 -15.06 0.42 2.38
N VAL A 674 -15.09 -0.90 2.57
CA VAL A 674 -16.29 -1.64 2.98
C VAL A 674 -16.14 -2.11 4.42
N THR A 675 -17.26 -2.31 5.10
CA THR A 675 -17.27 -2.88 6.46
C THR A 675 -17.12 -4.40 6.45
N VAL A 676 -16.79 -4.98 7.61
CA VAL A 676 -16.78 -6.43 7.82
C VAL A 676 -18.11 -7.06 7.39
N TYR A 677 -19.23 -6.51 7.85
CA TYR A 677 -20.56 -7.05 7.52
C TYR A 677 -20.89 -6.92 6.03
N GLU A 678 -20.56 -5.79 5.41
CA GLU A 678 -20.78 -5.59 3.97
C GLU A 678 -19.96 -6.56 3.13
N SER A 679 -18.72 -6.85 3.52
CA SER A 679 -17.84 -7.82 2.86
C SER A 679 -18.45 -9.23 2.88
N LEU A 680 -18.96 -9.64 4.03
CA LEU A 680 -19.64 -10.94 4.18
C LEU A 680 -20.96 -11.00 3.42
N MET A 681 -21.75 -9.93 3.46
CA MET A 681 -23.01 -9.85 2.73
C MET A 681 -22.79 -9.90 1.22
N TYR A 682 -21.76 -9.22 0.73
CA TYR A 682 -21.36 -9.22 -0.67
C TYR A 682 -20.96 -10.62 -1.14
N SER A 683 -20.08 -11.31 -0.39
CA SER A 683 -19.69 -12.69 -0.69
C SER A 683 -20.87 -13.65 -0.65
N ALA A 684 -21.71 -13.57 0.40
CA ALA A 684 -22.91 -14.39 0.55
C ALA A 684 -23.90 -14.17 -0.60
N TRP A 685 -24.06 -12.93 -1.09
CA TRP A 685 -24.96 -12.63 -2.21
C TRP A 685 -24.49 -13.32 -3.50
N LEU A 686 -23.20 -13.31 -3.78
CA LEU A 686 -22.65 -13.81 -5.03
C LEU A 686 -22.46 -15.33 -5.06
N ARG A 687 -22.17 -15.95 -3.91
CA ARG A 687 -21.78 -17.36 -3.83
C ARG A 687 -22.91 -18.30 -3.39
N LEU A 688 -23.90 -17.82 -2.63
CA LEU A 688 -25.04 -18.64 -2.24
C LEU A 688 -26.03 -18.84 -3.39
N SER A 689 -26.81 -19.93 -3.33
CA SER A 689 -27.84 -20.25 -4.32
C SER A 689 -28.94 -19.19 -4.40
N THR A 690 -29.51 -18.99 -5.60
CA THR A 690 -30.66 -18.10 -5.85
C THR A 690 -31.92 -18.51 -5.09
N LYS A 691 -32.02 -19.78 -4.67
CA LYS A 691 -33.16 -20.31 -3.89
C LYS A 691 -33.21 -19.80 -2.45
N ILE A 692 -32.11 -19.24 -1.93
CA ILE A 692 -32.01 -18.79 -0.54
C ILE A 692 -32.59 -17.38 -0.41
N SER A 693 -33.55 -17.22 0.50
CA SER A 693 -34.18 -15.92 0.77
C SER A 693 -33.18 -14.90 1.34
N SER A 694 -33.43 -13.61 1.13
CA SER A 694 -32.60 -12.52 1.69
C SER A 694 -32.58 -12.55 3.23
N GLY A 695 -33.70 -12.91 3.88
CA GLY A 695 -33.77 -13.07 5.33
C GLY A 695 -32.89 -14.20 5.84
N THR A 696 -32.97 -15.38 5.20
CA THR A 696 -32.11 -16.54 5.52
C THR A 696 -30.64 -16.23 5.30
N ARG A 697 -30.30 -15.50 4.23
CA ARG A 697 -28.93 -15.05 3.96
C ARG A 697 -28.37 -14.18 5.09
N LYS A 698 -29.16 -13.21 5.59
CA LYS A 698 -28.75 -12.35 6.71
C LYS A 698 -28.52 -13.15 7.99
N MET A 699 -29.46 -14.05 8.33
CA MET A 699 -29.30 -14.92 9.49
C MET A 699 -28.05 -15.79 9.38
N PHE A 700 -27.73 -16.30 8.18
CA PHE A 700 -26.53 -17.09 7.95
C PHE A 700 -25.24 -16.26 8.09
N VAL A 701 -25.22 -15.03 7.57
CA VAL A 701 -24.08 -14.11 7.76
C VAL A 701 -23.87 -13.77 9.24
N ASP A 702 -24.95 -13.50 9.98
CA ASP A 702 -24.89 -13.25 11.42
C ASP A 702 -24.36 -14.46 12.21
N GLU A 703 -24.74 -15.67 11.78
CA GLU A 703 -24.21 -16.90 12.35
C GLU A 703 -22.72 -17.08 12.05
N VAL A 704 -22.29 -16.85 10.81
CA VAL A 704 -20.87 -16.93 10.43
C VAL A 704 -20.04 -15.93 11.22
N MET A 705 -20.49 -14.67 11.34
CA MET A 705 -19.80 -13.67 12.17
C MET A 705 -19.68 -14.09 13.63
N ARG A 706 -20.69 -14.79 14.16
CA ARG A 706 -20.64 -15.34 15.52
C ARG A 706 -19.65 -16.51 15.63
N LEU A 707 -19.58 -17.39 14.64
CA LEU A 707 -18.66 -18.54 14.61
C LEU A 707 -17.19 -18.10 14.59
N VAL A 708 -16.88 -17.04 13.84
CA VAL A 708 -15.54 -16.46 13.76
C VAL A 708 -15.29 -15.30 14.73
N GLU A 709 -16.21 -15.04 15.67
CA GLU A 709 -16.08 -14.01 16.70
C GLU A 709 -15.86 -12.56 16.15
N LEU A 710 -16.45 -12.22 15.01
CA LEU A 710 -16.35 -10.89 14.37
C LEU A 710 -17.51 -9.93 14.70
N ASN A 711 -18.48 -10.33 15.52
CA ASN A 711 -19.65 -9.50 15.86
C ASN A 711 -19.32 -8.08 16.38
N PRO A 712 -18.31 -7.85 17.25
CA PRO A 712 -17.96 -6.50 17.70
C PRO A 712 -17.50 -5.59 16.55
N LEU A 713 -16.83 -6.18 15.54
CA LEU A 713 -16.24 -5.49 14.41
C LEU A 713 -17.20 -5.34 13.22
N ARG A 714 -18.49 -5.65 13.40
CA ARG A 714 -19.51 -5.68 12.34
C ARG A 714 -19.48 -4.44 11.44
N GLN A 715 -19.34 -3.26 12.04
CA GLN A 715 -19.36 -1.97 11.35
C GLN A 715 -17.96 -1.37 11.14
N ALA A 716 -16.90 -2.06 11.56
CA ALA A 716 -15.54 -1.59 11.35
C ALA A 716 -15.19 -1.65 9.85
N LEU A 717 -14.56 -0.58 9.36
CA LEU A 717 -13.99 -0.55 8.01
C LEU A 717 -12.80 -1.49 7.92
N VAL A 718 -12.69 -2.19 6.80
CA VAL A 718 -11.61 -3.14 6.56
C VAL A 718 -10.24 -2.44 6.52
N GLY A 719 -10.15 -1.30 5.83
CA GLY A 719 -8.93 -0.49 5.72
C GLY A 719 -7.79 -1.12 4.93
N LEU A 720 -6.71 -0.35 4.71
CA LEU A 720 -5.54 -0.77 3.94
C LEU A 720 -4.59 -1.63 4.80
N PRO A 721 -4.07 -2.76 4.28
CA PRO A 721 -3.19 -3.65 5.06
C PRO A 721 -1.97 -2.93 5.64
N GLY A 722 -1.80 -3.01 6.97
CA GLY A 722 -0.65 -2.41 7.67
C GLY A 722 -0.72 -0.89 7.87
N GLU A 723 -1.74 -0.22 7.33
CA GLU A 723 -1.92 1.23 7.43
C GLU A 723 -3.15 1.58 8.30
N SER A 724 -4.32 1.02 7.98
CA SER A 724 -5.60 1.41 8.60
C SER A 724 -6.62 0.27 8.67
N GLY A 725 -7.65 0.44 9.52
CA GLY A 725 -8.78 -0.49 9.65
C GLY A 725 -8.49 -1.70 10.54
N LEU A 726 -8.74 -2.90 10.02
CA LEU A 726 -8.61 -4.15 10.77
C LEU A 726 -7.15 -4.55 11.00
N SER A 727 -6.88 -5.09 12.19
CA SER A 727 -5.59 -5.75 12.49
C SER A 727 -5.38 -6.98 11.60
N THR A 728 -4.14 -7.46 11.50
CA THR A 728 -3.81 -8.66 10.70
C THR A 728 -4.64 -9.88 11.11
N GLU A 729 -4.81 -10.09 12.42
CA GLU A 729 -5.62 -11.16 13.02
C GLU A 729 -7.09 -11.05 12.61
N GLN A 730 -7.68 -9.86 12.76
CA GLN A 730 -9.08 -9.61 12.41
C GLN A 730 -9.33 -9.77 10.92
N ARG A 731 -8.35 -9.38 10.09
CA ARG A 731 -8.39 -9.52 8.64
C ARG A 731 -8.28 -10.98 8.20
N LYS A 732 -7.45 -11.80 8.85
CA LYS A 732 -7.39 -13.26 8.66
C LYS A 732 -8.74 -13.91 8.95
N ARG A 733 -9.37 -13.56 10.07
CA ARG A 733 -10.73 -14.03 10.41
C ARG A 733 -11.77 -13.57 9.39
N LEU A 734 -11.65 -12.35 8.87
CA LEU A 734 -12.51 -11.87 7.78
C LEU A 734 -12.32 -12.71 6.51
N THR A 735 -11.08 -13.03 6.12
CA THR A 735 -10.80 -13.93 4.98
C THR A 735 -11.48 -15.29 5.16
N ILE A 736 -11.32 -15.91 6.33
CA ILE A 736 -11.99 -17.17 6.66
C ILE A 736 -13.51 -17.04 6.57
N ALA A 737 -14.07 -15.97 7.12
CA ALA A 737 -15.50 -15.73 7.12
C ALA A 737 -16.06 -15.48 5.71
N VAL A 738 -15.33 -14.75 4.85
CA VAL A 738 -15.69 -14.48 3.45
C VAL A 738 -15.75 -15.77 2.62
N GLU A 739 -14.88 -16.74 2.91
CA GLU A 739 -14.93 -18.07 2.30
C GLU A 739 -16.04 -18.95 2.91
N LEU A 740 -16.25 -18.87 4.23
CA LEU A 740 -17.25 -19.66 4.93
C LEU A 740 -18.70 -19.28 4.55
N VAL A 741 -18.98 -18.00 4.27
CA VAL A 741 -20.34 -17.57 3.85
C VAL A 741 -20.77 -18.16 2.50
N ALA A 742 -19.87 -18.77 1.73
CA ALA A 742 -20.23 -19.55 0.56
C ALA A 742 -20.88 -20.90 0.92
N ASN A 743 -20.95 -21.25 2.21
CA ASN A 743 -21.36 -22.54 2.73
C ASN A 743 -20.57 -23.72 2.13
N PRO A 744 -19.23 -23.65 2.02
CA PRO A 744 -18.42 -24.72 1.42
C PRO A 744 -18.41 -25.96 2.33
N SER A 745 -18.21 -27.12 1.71
CA SER A 745 -18.08 -28.40 2.42
C SER A 745 -16.62 -28.72 2.77
N VAL A 746 -15.69 -28.24 1.93
CA VAL A 746 -14.24 -28.35 2.13
C VAL A 746 -13.63 -26.95 2.17
N ILE A 747 -12.70 -26.69 3.08
CA ILE A 747 -12.00 -25.40 3.15
C ILE A 747 -10.50 -25.68 3.16
N PHE A 748 -9.80 -25.08 2.21
CA PHE A 748 -8.35 -25.03 2.18
C PHE A 748 -7.88 -23.69 2.76
N MET A 749 -6.92 -23.73 3.68
CA MET A 749 -6.35 -22.53 4.27
C MET A 749 -4.84 -22.51 4.09
N ASP A 750 -4.34 -21.51 3.38
CA ASP A 750 -2.91 -21.36 3.16
C ASP A 750 -2.30 -20.51 4.28
N GLU A 751 -1.58 -21.17 5.19
CA GLU A 751 -0.92 -20.59 6.36
C GLU A 751 -1.83 -19.64 7.16
N PRO A 752 -2.93 -20.14 7.77
CA PRO A 752 -3.90 -19.29 8.48
C PRO A 752 -3.29 -18.56 9.69
N THR A 753 -2.16 -19.04 10.20
CA THR A 753 -1.42 -18.45 11.33
C THR A 753 -0.22 -17.59 10.90
N SER A 754 0.02 -17.44 9.59
CA SER A 754 1.12 -16.59 9.10
C SER A 754 0.88 -15.12 9.41
N GLY A 755 1.95 -14.41 9.76
CA GLY A 755 1.83 -12.98 10.09
C GLY A 755 1.27 -12.69 11.49
N LEU A 756 0.93 -13.72 12.28
CA LEU A 756 0.29 -13.60 13.59
C LEU A 756 1.26 -13.98 14.72
N ASP A 757 1.02 -13.43 15.90
CA ASP A 757 1.61 -13.93 17.15
C ASP A 757 0.84 -15.15 17.69
N ALA A 758 1.31 -15.77 18.79
CA ALA A 758 0.71 -17.00 19.31
C ALA A 758 -0.75 -16.83 19.79
N ARG A 759 -1.12 -15.67 20.35
CA ARG A 759 -2.49 -15.41 20.82
C ARG A 759 -3.44 -15.20 19.66
N ALA A 760 -3.06 -14.34 18.73
CA ALA A 760 -3.78 -14.04 17.52
C ALA A 760 -3.97 -15.32 16.69
N ALA A 761 -2.92 -16.12 16.57
CA ALA A 761 -2.99 -17.44 15.94
C ALA A 761 -3.93 -18.39 16.70
N ALA A 762 -3.90 -18.42 18.04
CA ALA A 762 -4.82 -19.22 18.84
C ALA A 762 -6.29 -18.78 18.69
N ILE A 763 -6.57 -17.47 18.59
CA ILE A 763 -7.92 -16.94 18.34
C ILE A 763 -8.40 -17.37 16.94
N VAL A 764 -7.55 -17.25 15.92
CA VAL A 764 -7.86 -17.72 14.56
C VAL A 764 -8.11 -19.23 14.56
N MET A 765 -7.24 -20.01 15.19
CA MET A 765 -7.36 -21.48 15.24
C MET A 765 -8.57 -21.95 16.06
N ARG A 766 -8.97 -21.21 17.09
CA ARG A 766 -10.24 -21.43 17.79
C ARG A 766 -11.43 -21.23 16.86
N ALA A 767 -11.43 -20.16 16.06
CA ALA A 767 -12.46 -19.95 15.05
C ALA A 767 -12.47 -21.07 14.01
N VAL A 768 -11.29 -21.53 13.55
CA VAL A 768 -11.16 -22.69 12.65
C VAL A 768 -11.76 -23.94 13.30
N ARG A 769 -11.43 -24.23 14.56
CA ARG A 769 -11.96 -25.37 15.32
C ARG A 769 -13.49 -25.34 15.41
N ASN A 770 -14.06 -24.18 15.74
CA ASN A 770 -15.52 -23.98 15.75
C ASN A 770 -16.16 -24.32 14.40
N ILE A 771 -15.48 -24.06 13.28
CA ILE A 771 -15.97 -24.38 11.93
C ILE A 771 -15.88 -25.88 11.67
N VAL A 772 -14.79 -26.54 12.04
CA VAL A 772 -14.65 -28.00 11.85
C VAL A 772 -15.70 -28.76 12.65
N ASP A 773 -16.01 -28.30 13.86
CA ASP A 773 -17.02 -28.90 14.74
C ASP A 773 -18.45 -28.84 14.16
N THR A 774 -18.68 -28.03 13.11
CA THR A 774 -19.91 -28.07 12.33
C THR A 774 -20.02 -29.29 11.42
N GLY A 775 -18.93 -30.05 11.22
CA GLY A 775 -18.83 -31.23 10.35
C GLY A 775 -18.12 -30.99 9.01
N ARG A 776 -17.42 -29.85 8.85
CA ARG A 776 -16.69 -29.50 7.62
C ARG A 776 -15.31 -30.15 7.56
N THR A 777 -14.81 -30.36 6.35
CA THR A 777 -13.41 -30.75 6.13
C THR A 777 -12.55 -29.50 6.00
N ILE A 778 -11.54 -29.37 6.85
CA ILE A 778 -10.59 -28.25 6.76
C ILE A 778 -9.19 -28.81 6.61
N VAL A 779 -8.49 -28.32 5.59
CA VAL A 779 -7.09 -28.62 5.33
C VAL A 779 -6.33 -27.31 5.40
N CYS A 780 -5.30 -27.22 6.23
CA CYS A 780 -4.50 -26.02 6.30
C CYS A 780 -3.01 -26.29 6.19
N THR A 781 -2.29 -25.41 5.50
CA THR A 781 -0.83 -25.40 5.54
C THR A 781 -0.34 -24.67 6.78
N ILE A 782 0.66 -25.18 7.49
CA ILE A 782 1.22 -24.52 8.68
C ILE A 782 2.74 -24.67 8.70
N HIS A 783 3.43 -23.62 9.14
CA HIS A 783 4.87 -23.58 9.32
C HIS A 783 5.19 -23.40 10.81
N GLN A 784 5.50 -24.50 11.52
CA GLN A 784 5.89 -24.53 12.95
C GLN A 784 4.90 -23.93 13.98
N PRO A 785 3.80 -24.62 14.32
CA PRO A 785 2.82 -24.15 15.31
C PRO A 785 3.30 -24.28 16.77
N SER A 786 2.67 -23.53 17.68
CA SER A 786 2.77 -23.75 19.13
C SER A 786 2.13 -25.08 19.54
N ILE A 787 2.40 -25.56 20.76
CA ILE A 787 1.84 -26.81 21.29
C ILE A 787 0.32 -26.79 21.24
N ASP A 788 -0.31 -25.73 21.74
CA ASP A 788 -1.77 -25.59 21.78
C ASP A 788 -2.40 -25.59 20.38
N ILE A 789 -1.75 -24.96 19.40
CA ILE A 789 -2.22 -24.96 18.01
C ILE A 789 -2.00 -26.33 17.36
N PHE A 790 -0.85 -26.94 17.60
CA PHE A 790 -0.51 -28.25 17.03
C PHE A 790 -1.45 -29.35 17.53
N GLU A 791 -1.79 -29.32 18.82
CA GLU A 791 -2.70 -30.28 19.44
C GLU A 791 -4.18 -30.01 19.09
N ALA A 792 -4.51 -28.88 18.46
CA ALA A 792 -5.85 -28.62 17.93
C ALA A 792 -6.14 -29.39 16.62
N PHE A 793 -5.10 -29.95 15.97
CA PHE A 793 -5.23 -30.77 14.77
C PHE A 793 -5.62 -32.21 15.09
N ASP A 794 -6.51 -32.75 14.27
CA ASP A 794 -6.92 -34.15 14.37
C ASP A 794 -5.91 -35.07 13.65
N GLU A 795 -5.44 -34.62 12.49
CA GLU A 795 -4.51 -35.36 11.62
C GLU A 795 -3.37 -34.46 11.10
N LEU A 796 -2.23 -35.09 10.87
CA LEU A 796 -1.04 -34.47 10.29
C LEU A 796 -0.67 -35.16 8.97
N PHE A 797 -0.43 -34.34 7.95
CA PHE A 797 0.13 -34.71 6.65
C PHE A 797 1.52 -34.07 6.54
N LEU A 798 2.57 -34.86 6.77
CA LEU A 798 3.96 -34.41 6.82
C LEU A 798 4.75 -34.91 5.60
N MET A 799 5.42 -33.97 4.93
CA MET A 799 6.27 -34.24 3.78
C MET A 799 7.71 -33.79 4.05
N LYS A 800 8.68 -34.53 3.48
CA LYS A 800 10.08 -34.11 3.45
C LYS A 800 10.42 -33.29 2.21
N GLN A 801 11.59 -32.65 2.24
CA GLN A 801 12.12 -31.92 1.09
C GLN A 801 12.24 -32.86 -0.12
N GLY A 802 11.68 -32.46 -1.27
CA GLY A 802 11.52 -33.32 -2.45
C GLY A 802 10.13 -33.95 -2.63
N GLY A 803 9.17 -33.61 -1.76
CA GLY A 803 7.75 -33.87 -1.98
C GLY A 803 7.31 -35.31 -1.71
N GLN A 804 7.97 -35.99 -0.78
CA GLN A 804 7.67 -37.35 -0.38
C GLN A 804 7.08 -37.38 1.03
N GLU A 805 6.11 -38.27 1.24
CA GLU A 805 5.43 -38.46 2.53
C GLU A 805 6.34 -39.16 3.54
N ILE A 806 6.36 -38.66 4.77
CA ILE A 806 7.10 -39.28 5.88
C ILE A 806 6.20 -39.61 7.08
N TYR A 807 5.04 -38.96 7.19
CA TYR A 807 3.98 -39.31 8.13
C TYR A 807 2.63 -38.78 7.64
N VAL A 808 1.61 -39.63 7.57
CA VAL A 808 0.22 -39.21 7.35
C VAL A 808 -0.66 -39.96 8.34
N GLY A 809 -1.24 -39.26 9.32
CA GLY A 809 -2.05 -39.95 10.33
C GLY A 809 -2.49 -39.07 11.50
N PRO A 810 -3.25 -39.65 12.44
CA PRO A 810 -3.76 -38.92 13.60
C PRO A 810 -2.63 -38.51 14.55
N LEU A 811 -2.76 -37.33 15.18
CA LEU A 811 -1.81 -36.90 16.20
C LEU A 811 -1.98 -37.67 17.52
N GLY A 812 -3.24 -37.98 17.87
CA GLY A 812 -3.61 -38.55 19.17
C GLY A 812 -3.60 -37.51 20.29
N CYS A 813 -4.18 -37.84 21.44
CA CYS A 813 -4.16 -36.93 22.60
C CYS A 813 -2.71 -36.59 22.96
N HIS A 814 -2.41 -35.29 23.03
CA HIS A 814 -1.06 -34.79 23.31
C HIS A 814 0.02 -35.30 22.34
N SER A 815 -0.33 -35.42 21.05
CA SER A 815 0.58 -35.88 19.98
C SER A 815 1.17 -37.28 20.22
N CYS A 816 0.55 -38.11 21.06
CA CYS A 816 1.14 -39.37 21.49
C CYS A 816 1.35 -40.40 20.36
N HIS A 817 0.53 -40.40 19.31
CA HIS A 817 0.71 -41.32 18.17
C HIS A 817 1.89 -40.91 17.30
N LEU A 818 2.04 -39.59 17.07
CA LEU A 818 3.17 -39.02 16.34
C LEU A 818 4.49 -39.31 17.06
N ILE A 819 4.55 -39.04 18.38
CA ILE A 819 5.76 -39.25 19.19
C ILE A 819 6.15 -40.73 19.16
N LYS A 820 5.20 -41.64 19.39
CA LYS A 820 5.44 -43.09 19.33
C LYS A 820 5.97 -43.55 17.97
N TYR A 821 5.47 -42.98 16.87
CA TYR A 821 5.94 -43.34 15.52
C TYR A 821 7.41 -42.99 15.34
N PHE A 822 7.81 -41.75 15.62
CA PHE A 822 9.19 -41.31 15.43
C PHE A 822 10.16 -41.89 16.47
N GLU A 823 9.75 -42.05 17.74
CA GLU A 823 10.57 -42.73 18.76
C GLU A 823 10.75 -44.24 18.49
N GLY A 824 9.86 -44.84 17.70
CA GLY A 824 9.99 -46.23 17.26
C GLY A 824 11.05 -46.44 16.18
N ILE A 825 11.58 -45.37 15.57
CA ILE A 825 12.64 -45.44 14.55
C ILE A 825 14.00 -45.47 15.26
N GLU A 826 14.81 -46.48 14.95
CA GLU A 826 16.11 -46.67 15.59
C GLU A 826 17.05 -45.47 15.32
N GLY A 827 17.64 -44.93 16.39
CA GLY A 827 18.56 -43.78 16.34
C GLY A 827 17.92 -42.39 16.45
N VAL A 828 16.58 -42.27 16.42
CA VAL A 828 15.89 -40.99 16.66
C VAL A 828 15.93 -40.63 18.15
N SER A 829 16.28 -39.38 18.47
CA SER A 829 16.33 -38.88 19.84
C SER A 829 14.93 -38.68 20.43
N LYS A 830 14.69 -39.21 21.64
CA LYS A 830 13.43 -39.05 22.38
C LYS A 830 13.10 -37.58 22.68
N ILE A 831 11.81 -37.28 22.76
CA ILE A 831 11.34 -35.93 23.10
C ILE A 831 11.59 -35.61 24.58
N LYS A 832 11.99 -34.38 24.87
CA LYS A 832 12.16 -33.89 26.25
C LYS A 832 10.79 -33.49 26.84
N ASN A 833 10.62 -33.65 28.15
CA ASN A 833 9.40 -33.19 28.83
C ASN A 833 9.18 -31.69 28.63
N GLY A 834 7.96 -31.30 28.26
CA GLY A 834 7.57 -29.90 28.02
C GLY A 834 8.01 -29.33 26.66
N TYR A 835 8.75 -30.09 25.84
CA TYR A 835 9.24 -29.63 24.55
C TYR A 835 8.18 -29.75 23.45
N ASN A 836 8.14 -28.79 22.52
CA ASN A 836 7.10 -28.75 21.49
C ASN A 836 7.23 -29.93 20.49
N PRO A 837 6.21 -30.82 20.38
CA PRO A 837 6.26 -31.96 19.46
C PRO A 837 6.41 -31.58 17.99
N ALA A 838 5.83 -30.44 17.57
CA ALA A 838 5.92 -29.99 16.18
C ALA A 838 7.35 -29.56 15.82
N THR A 839 8.02 -28.85 16.74
CA THR A 839 9.43 -28.43 16.58
C THR A 839 10.35 -29.63 16.58
N TRP A 840 10.21 -30.51 17.57
CA TRP A 840 11.02 -31.72 17.70
C TRP A 840 10.94 -32.59 16.44
N MET A 841 9.73 -32.85 15.94
CA MET A 841 9.51 -33.64 14.74
C MET A 841 10.28 -33.07 13.54
N LEU A 842 10.20 -31.76 13.30
CA LEU A 842 10.88 -31.12 12.17
C LEU A 842 12.41 -31.17 12.30
N GLU A 843 12.95 -31.10 13.52
CA GLU A 843 14.39 -31.22 13.79
C GLU A 843 14.92 -32.63 13.54
N VAL A 844 14.18 -33.66 13.97
CA VAL A 844 14.61 -35.06 13.79
C VAL A 844 14.44 -35.55 12.36
N THR A 845 13.57 -34.92 11.56
CA THR A 845 13.33 -35.28 10.14
C THR A 845 14.15 -34.43 9.15
N THR A 846 15.19 -33.73 9.60
CA THR A 846 16.05 -32.94 8.70
C THR A 846 16.94 -33.83 7.81
N SER A 847 17.28 -33.36 6.60
CA SER A 847 18.15 -34.09 5.66
C SER A 847 19.52 -34.45 6.24
N ALA A 848 20.04 -33.60 7.14
CA ALA A 848 21.29 -33.85 7.85
C ALA A 848 21.17 -35.04 8.83
N LYS A 849 20.05 -35.14 9.55
CA LYS A 849 19.74 -36.28 10.43
C LYS A 849 19.49 -37.55 9.63
N GLU A 850 18.75 -37.45 8.52
CA GLU A 850 18.49 -38.55 7.59
C GLU A 850 19.82 -39.17 7.09
N THR A 851 20.78 -38.32 6.69
CA THR A 851 22.12 -38.76 6.27
C THR A 851 22.92 -39.37 7.42
N ALA A 852 22.87 -38.78 8.61
CA ALA A 852 23.60 -39.27 9.78
C ALA A 852 23.09 -40.63 10.28
N LEU A 853 21.79 -40.89 10.13
CA LEU A 853 21.13 -42.14 10.48
C LEU A 853 21.24 -43.19 9.37
N GLY A 854 21.54 -42.79 8.13
CA GLY A 854 21.64 -43.69 6.99
C GLY A 854 20.29 -44.29 6.56
N ILE A 855 19.19 -43.60 6.84
CA ILE A 855 17.81 -44.03 6.52
C ILE A 855 17.16 -43.08 5.52
N ASP A 856 16.12 -43.53 4.80
CA ASP A 856 15.19 -42.63 4.10
C ASP A 856 13.83 -42.67 4.83
N PHE A 857 13.40 -41.55 5.40
CA PHE A 857 12.15 -41.49 6.17
C PHE A 857 10.90 -41.81 5.33
N ALA A 858 10.94 -41.57 4.01
CA ALA A 858 9.83 -41.88 3.13
C ALA A 858 9.70 -43.39 2.87
N ASP A 859 10.82 -44.10 2.81
CA ASP A 859 10.80 -45.56 2.67
C ASP A 859 10.40 -46.25 3.98
N VAL A 860 10.84 -45.71 5.12
CA VAL A 860 10.35 -46.12 6.45
C VAL A 860 8.83 -45.98 6.51
N TYR A 861 8.29 -44.82 6.11
CA TYR A 861 6.85 -44.60 6.08
C TYR A 861 6.11 -45.58 5.16
N ARG A 862 6.60 -45.82 3.94
CA ARG A 862 5.98 -46.80 2.99
C ARG A 862 5.92 -48.22 3.54
N SER A 863 6.90 -48.61 4.36
CA SER A 863 6.93 -49.93 5.01
C SER A 863 6.04 -50.02 6.26
N SER A 864 5.59 -48.88 6.79
CA SER A 864 4.83 -48.78 8.04
C SER A 864 3.40 -49.33 7.95
N GLU A 865 2.83 -49.68 9.10
CA GLU A 865 1.42 -50.05 9.21
C GLU A 865 0.48 -48.89 8.91
N ILE A 866 0.89 -47.66 9.23
CA ILE A 866 0.12 -46.44 8.98
C ILE A 866 -0.12 -46.25 7.48
N TYR A 867 0.92 -46.45 6.66
CA TYR A 867 0.80 -46.37 5.20
C TYR A 867 -0.16 -47.41 4.63
N ARG A 868 -0.06 -48.68 5.07
CA ARG A 868 -0.98 -49.77 4.65
C ARG A 868 -2.44 -49.45 5.01
N ARG A 869 -2.66 -48.95 6.23
CA ARG A 869 -3.98 -48.51 6.68
C ARG A 869 -4.53 -47.38 5.80
N ASN A 870 -3.72 -46.36 5.53
CA ASN A 870 -4.13 -45.23 4.68
C ASN A 870 -4.48 -45.68 3.25
N LYS A 871 -3.71 -46.61 2.67
CA LYS A 871 -4.05 -47.20 1.36
C LYS A 871 -5.39 -47.92 1.36
N SER A 872 -5.64 -48.75 2.38
CA SER A 872 -6.94 -49.44 2.50
C SER A 872 -8.11 -48.46 2.64
N LEU A 873 -7.91 -47.38 3.39
CA LEU A 873 -8.91 -46.33 3.57
C LEU A 873 -9.18 -45.58 2.26
N ILE A 874 -8.15 -45.28 1.47
CA ILE A 874 -8.30 -44.63 0.17
C ILE A 874 -9.09 -45.53 -0.78
N GLU A 875 -8.80 -46.83 -0.82
CA GLU A 875 -9.53 -47.79 -1.65
C GLU A 875 -11.02 -47.86 -1.25
N GLU A 876 -11.31 -47.95 0.05
CA GLU A 876 -12.68 -47.94 0.57
C GLU A 876 -13.43 -46.66 0.19
N LEU A 877 -12.86 -45.50 0.50
CA LEU A 877 -13.50 -44.20 0.28
C LEU A 877 -13.61 -43.81 -1.20
N SER A 878 -12.79 -44.39 -2.07
CA SER A 878 -12.85 -44.14 -3.52
C SER A 878 -13.96 -44.93 -4.21
N THR A 879 -14.57 -45.90 -3.53
CA THR A 879 -15.73 -46.65 -4.08
C THR A 879 -17.03 -45.89 -3.82
N PRO A 880 -17.71 -45.37 -4.87
CA PRO A 880 -18.96 -44.65 -4.70
C PRO A 880 -20.09 -45.58 -4.23
N ALA A 881 -20.93 -45.10 -3.32
CA ALA A 881 -22.09 -45.85 -2.85
C ALA A 881 -23.08 -46.13 -4.00
N PRO A 882 -23.74 -47.30 -4.05
CA PRO A 882 -24.67 -47.65 -5.13
C PRO A 882 -25.79 -46.61 -5.26
N GLY A 883 -25.90 -45.97 -6.44
CA GLY A 883 -26.91 -44.94 -6.72
C GLY A 883 -26.49 -43.49 -6.46
N SER A 884 -25.23 -43.23 -6.08
CA SER A 884 -24.68 -41.87 -6.02
C SER A 884 -24.62 -41.22 -7.41
N LYS A 885 -24.84 -39.90 -7.48
CA LYS A 885 -24.74 -39.12 -8.72
C LYS A 885 -23.48 -38.25 -8.68
N ASP A 886 -22.83 -38.12 -9.83
CA ASP A 886 -21.70 -37.20 -9.98
C ASP A 886 -22.12 -35.76 -9.72
N LEU A 887 -21.23 -35.02 -9.06
CA LEU A 887 -21.48 -33.64 -8.67
C LEU A 887 -21.32 -32.72 -9.89
N TYR A 888 -22.44 -32.36 -10.50
CA TYR A 888 -22.48 -31.52 -11.70
C TYR A 888 -23.13 -30.16 -11.43
N PHE A 889 -22.47 -29.10 -11.89
CA PHE A 889 -22.98 -27.75 -11.85
C PHE A 889 -23.20 -27.21 -13.27
N PRO A 890 -24.41 -26.71 -13.61
CA PRO A 890 -24.71 -26.26 -14.97
C PRO A 890 -24.01 -24.96 -15.36
N THR A 891 -23.55 -24.17 -14.37
CA THR A 891 -22.92 -22.87 -14.58
C THR A 891 -21.67 -22.73 -13.71
N ARG A 892 -20.70 -21.96 -14.21
CA ARG A 892 -19.51 -21.58 -13.44
C ARG A 892 -19.86 -20.76 -12.20
N TYR A 893 -20.82 -19.82 -12.32
CA TYR A 893 -21.24 -18.93 -11.24
C TYR A 893 -22.62 -19.32 -10.67
N PRO A 894 -22.86 -19.18 -9.35
CA PRO A 894 -24.17 -19.45 -8.73
C PRO A 894 -25.25 -18.44 -9.12
N GLN A 895 -24.87 -17.17 -9.32
CA GLN A 895 -25.79 -16.06 -9.62
C GLN A 895 -25.78 -15.71 -11.11
N SER A 896 -26.91 -15.16 -11.60
CA SER A 896 -27.03 -14.65 -12.97
C SER A 896 -26.12 -13.43 -13.19
N PHE A 897 -25.74 -13.17 -14.45
CA PHE A 897 -24.91 -12.02 -14.80
C PHE A 897 -25.49 -10.68 -14.30
N PHE A 898 -26.80 -10.46 -14.46
CA PHE A 898 -27.44 -9.24 -14.00
C PHE A 898 -27.40 -9.09 -12.47
N THR A 899 -27.58 -10.19 -11.74
CA THR A 899 -27.46 -10.20 -10.27
C THR A 899 -26.02 -9.92 -9.84
N GLN A 900 -25.03 -10.46 -10.56
CA GLN A 900 -23.62 -10.14 -10.32
C GLN A 900 -23.36 -8.64 -10.50
N CYS A 901 -23.80 -8.04 -11.62
CA CYS A 901 -23.67 -6.60 -11.86
C CYS A 901 -24.29 -5.77 -10.74
N LYS A 902 -25.49 -6.14 -10.27
CA LYS A 902 -26.17 -5.44 -9.16
C LYS A 902 -25.39 -5.54 -7.84
N ALA A 903 -24.86 -6.71 -7.52
CA ALA A 903 -24.06 -6.91 -6.31
C ALA A 903 -22.73 -6.14 -6.39
N CYS A 904 -22.02 -6.20 -7.53
CA CYS A 904 -20.79 -5.44 -7.74
C CYS A 904 -21.05 -3.93 -7.66
N LEU A 905 -22.13 -3.43 -8.26
CA LEU A 905 -22.51 -2.01 -8.18
C LEU A 905 -22.85 -1.60 -6.75
N TRP A 906 -23.51 -2.48 -5.98
CA TRP A 906 -23.78 -2.24 -4.56
C TRP A 906 -22.48 -2.14 -3.74
N LYS A 907 -21.50 -3.03 -3.97
CA LYS A 907 -20.17 -2.93 -3.34
C LYS A 907 -19.50 -1.60 -3.70
N GLN A 908 -19.47 -1.26 -4.98
CA GLN A 908 -18.81 -0.04 -5.45
C GLN A 908 -19.48 1.22 -4.92
N HIS A 909 -20.81 1.23 -4.79
CA HIS A 909 -21.52 2.34 -4.17
C HIS A 909 -21.03 2.63 -2.75
N TRP A 910 -20.95 1.61 -1.88
CA TRP A 910 -20.46 1.79 -0.51
C TRP A 910 -18.97 2.12 -0.46
N SER A 911 -18.15 1.47 -1.27
CA SER A 911 -16.72 1.75 -1.36
C SER A 911 -16.45 3.22 -1.74
N TYR A 912 -17.19 3.75 -2.72
CA TYR A 912 -17.07 5.14 -3.15
C TYR A 912 -17.64 6.12 -2.11
N TRP A 913 -18.75 5.77 -1.45
CA TRP A 913 -19.37 6.59 -0.42
C TRP A 913 -18.49 6.74 0.83
N HIS A 914 -17.88 5.64 1.29
CA HIS A 914 -16.97 5.62 2.43
C HIS A 914 -15.54 6.08 2.10
N ASN A 915 -15.28 6.49 0.86
CA ASN A 915 -14.01 7.09 0.44
C ASN A 915 -14.18 8.62 0.19
N PRO A 916 -14.25 9.44 1.26
CA PRO A 916 -14.35 10.90 1.11
C PRO A 916 -13.08 11.50 0.51
N GLU A 917 -11.91 10.88 0.69
CA GLU A 917 -10.67 11.35 0.09
C GLU A 917 -10.71 11.34 -1.43
N TYR A 918 -11.43 10.39 -2.02
CA TYR A 918 -11.63 10.37 -3.46
C TYR A 918 -12.78 11.29 -3.89
N ASN A 919 -14.02 11.04 -3.44
CA ASN A 919 -15.19 11.71 -4.00
C ASN A 919 -15.43 13.12 -3.44
N ALA A 920 -15.29 13.33 -2.13
CA ALA A 920 -15.51 14.65 -1.55
C ALA A 920 -14.41 15.63 -1.97
N ILE A 921 -13.14 15.22 -1.99
CA ILE A 921 -12.04 16.05 -2.49
C ILE A 921 -12.25 16.41 -3.97
N ARG A 922 -12.63 15.44 -4.80
CA ARG A 922 -12.95 15.67 -6.23
C ARG A 922 -14.04 16.72 -6.43
N LEU A 923 -15.14 16.66 -5.67
CA LEU A 923 -16.24 17.63 -5.78
C LEU A 923 -15.87 19.01 -5.22
N ILE A 924 -15.18 19.06 -4.09
CA ILE A 924 -14.67 20.32 -3.50
C ILE A 924 -13.70 20.99 -4.46
N TYR A 925 -12.73 20.24 -5.00
CA TYR A 925 -11.78 20.73 -5.98
C TYR A 925 -12.50 21.28 -7.21
N THR A 926 -13.43 20.51 -7.78
CA THR A 926 -14.16 20.93 -8.97
C THR A 926 -14.86 22.26 -8.73
N THR A 927 -15.46 22.44 -7.55
CA THR A 927 -16.09 23.70 -7.14
C THR A 927 -15.08 24.83 -7.05
N VAL A 928 -13.93 24.61 -6.40
CA VAL A 928 -12.84 25.60 -6.27
C VAL A 928 -12.30 26.01 -7.63
N VAL A 929 -12.02 25.05 -8.52
CA VAL A 929 -11.53 25.31 -9.87
C VAL A 929 -12.59 26.00 -10.72
N ALA A 930 -13.85 25.60 -10.61
CA ALA A 930 -14.95 26.28 -11.30
C ALA A 930 -15.06 27.75 -10.88
N LEU A 931 -15.02 28.04 -9.58
CA LEU A 931 -15.02 29.41 -9.06
C LEU A 931 -13.79 30.19 -9.55
N LEU A 932 -12.63 29.55 -9.55
CA LEU A 932 -11.41 30.21 -9.98
C LEU A 932 -11.47 30.54 -11.47
N LEU A 933 -11.73 29.56 -12.34
CA LEU A 933 -11.86 29.80 -13.78
C LEU A 933 -12.97 30.79 -14.07
N GLY A 934 -14.10 30.71 -13.37
CA GLY A 934 -15.19 31.68 -13.47
C GLY A 934 -14.78 33.10 -13.10
N THR A 935 -14.02 33.30 -12.01
CA THR A 935 -13.55 34.65 -11.62
C THR A 935 -12.42 35.17 -12.51
N MET A 936 -11.56 34.29 -13.01
CA MET A 936 -10.43 34.65 -13.87
C MET A 936 -10.92 35.03 -15.28
N PHE A 937 -11.85 34.25 -15.84
CA PHE A 937 -12.45 34.50 -17.14
C PHE A 937 -13.77 35.29 -17.07
N TRP A 938 -13.92 36.11 -16.02
CA TRP A 938 -15.19 36.78 -15.70
C TRP A 938 -15.72 37.66 -16.83
N ASN A 939 -16.94 37.37 -17.28
CA ASN A 939 -17.67 38.07 -18.32
C ASN A 939 -16.84 38.25 -19.62
N LEU A 940 -16.14 37.20 -20.04
CA LEU A 940 -15.46 37.13 -21.35
C LEU A 940 -16.32 36.48 -22.42
N GLY A 941 -17.29 35.63 -22.03
CA GLY A 941 -18.16 34.92 -22.96
C GLY A 941 -19.08 35.82 -23.78
N SER A 942 -19.28 37.07 -23.34
CA SER A 942 -20.09 38.10 -24.02
C SER A 942 -19.27 39.02 -24.94
N LYS A 943 -17.93 38.97 -24.88
CA LYS A 943 -17.04 39.86 -25.63
C LYS A 943 -16.58 39.21 -26.92
N MET A 944 -17.03 39.73 -28.06
CA MET A 944 -16.80 39.13 -29.38
C MET A 944 -16.43 40.14 -30.46
N GLU A 945 -16.00 41.35 -30.11
CA GLU A 945 -15.70 42.40 -31.12
C GLU A 945 -14.31 42.19 -31.75
N LYS A 946 -13.36 41.68 -30.95
CA LYS A 946 -11.97 41.41 -31.36
C LYS A 946 -11.71 39.91 -31.45
N GLN A 947 -10.92 39.50 -32.45
CA GLN A 947 -10.43 38.12 -32.57
C GLN A 947 -9.76 37.62 -31.28
N GLN A 948 -8.95 38.46 -30.61
CA GLN A 948 -8.30 38.10 -29.34
C GLN A 948 -9.29 37.81 -28.20
N GLU A 949 -10.44 38.50 -28.14
CA GLU A 949 -11.46 38.25 -27.12
C GLU A 949 -12.14 36.89 -27.32
N LEU A 950 -12.42 36.55 -28.58
CA LEU A 950 -12.92 35.22 -28.96
C LEU A 950 -11.89 34.12 -28.64
N PHE A 951 -10.60 34.35 -28.92
CA PHE A 951 -9.52 33.43 -28.51
C PHE A 951 -9.44 33.25 -27.00
N ASN A 952 -9.59 34.31 -26.20
CA ASN A 952 -9.61 34.18 -24.74
C ASN A 952 -10.81 33.35 -24.26
N ALA A 953 -11.99 33.52 -24.87
CA ALA A 953 -13.19 32.76 -24.53
C ALA A 953 -13.05 31.27 -24.90
N ILE A 954 -12.57 30.95 -26.10
CA ILE A 954 -12.25 29.56 -26.51
C ILE A 954 -11.11 29.00 -25.63
N GLY A 955 -10.12 29.82 -25.30
CA GLY A 955 -9.01 29.49 -24.42
C GLY A 955 -9.45 29.08 -23.02
N SER A 956 -10.53 29.67 -22.51
CA SER A 956 -11.14 29.26 -21.23
C SER A 956 -11.72 27.84 -21.29
N MET A 957 -12.41 27.49 -22.39
CA MET A 957 -12.94 26.14 -22.61
C MET A 957 -11.81 25.13 -22.79
N TYR A 958 -10.78 25.50 -23.55
CA TYR A 958 -9.56 24.71 -23.74
C TYR A 958 -8.82 24.42 -22.44
N ALA A 959 -8.59 25.43 -21.60
CA ALA A 959 -7.98 25.24 -20.28
C ALA A 959 -8.86 24.33 -19.40
N SER A 960 -10.18 24.55 -19.39
CA SER A 960 -11.13 23.72 -18.63
C SER A 960 -11.02 22.24 -19.01
N VAL A 961 -11.07 21.93 -20.30
CA VAL A 961 -11.06 20.56 -20.84
C VAL A 961 -9.76 19.83 -20.51
N ILE A 962 -8.61 20.49 -20.64
CA ILE A 962 -7.30 19.88 -20.34
C ILE A 962 -7.18 19.54 -18.87
N PHE A 963 -7.35 20.52 -17.99
CA PHE A 963 -7.00 20.35 -16.58
C PHE A 963 -8.03 19.49 -15.84
N LEU A 964 -9.32 19.73 -16.06
CA LEU A 964 -10.38 18.92 -15.47
C LEU A 964 -10.34 17.49 -16.02
N GLY A 965 -10.00 17.33 -17.31
CA GLY A 965 -9.82 16.03 -17.93
C GLY A 965 -8.65 15.23 -17.34
N ILE A 966 -7.44 15.79 -17.39
CA ILE A 966 -6.23 15.13 -16.86
C ILE A 966 -6.40 14.76 -15.39
N GLU A 967 -6.99 15.66 -14.58
CA GLU A 967 -7.23 15.39 -13.16
C GLU A 967 -8.17 14.19 -12.94
N ASN A 968 -9.30 14.14 -13.65
CA ASN A 968 -10.23 13.00 -13.59
C ASN A 968 -9.54 11.69 -13.95
N ALA A 969 -8.65 11.72 -14.95
CA ALA A 969 -7.91 10.56 -15.38
C ALA A 969 -6.79 10.14 -14.41
N MET A 970 -6.18 11.06 -13.66
CA MET A 970 -5.10 10.76 -12.71
C MET A 970 -5.62 10.30 -11.33
N THR A 971 -6.70 10.91 -10.84
CA THR A 971 -7.25 10.60 -9.52
C THR A 971 -7.89 9.21 -9.45
N VAL A 972 -8.43 8.70 -10.56
CA VAL A 972 -9.04 7.36 -10.63
C VAL A 972 -8.01 6.22 -10.68
N GLN A 973 -6.78 6.47 -11.15
CA GLN A 973 -5.75 5.43 -11.29
C GLN A 973 -5.40 4.70 -9.99
N PRO A 974 -5.07 5.38 -8.86
CA PRO A 974 -4.77 4.69 -7.61
C PRO A 974 -5.95 3.88 -7.08
N ILE A 975 -7.18 4.38 -7.24
CA ILE A 975 -8.40 3.68 -6.79
C ILE A 975 -8.59 2.36 -7.56
N VAL A 976 -8.44 2.40 -8.89
CA VAL A 976 -8.54 1.20 -9.74
C VAL A 976 -7.38 0.24 -9.48
N ALA A 977 -6.17 0.74 -9.21
CA ALA A 977 -5.01 -0.09 -8.92
C ALA A 977 -5.18 -0.92 -7.64
N VAL A 978 -5.73 -0.32 -6.58
CA VAL A 978 -6.07 -1.01 -5.32
C VAL A 978 -7.21 -2.00 -5.53
N GLU A 979 -8.30 -1.61 -6.19
CA GLU A 979 -9.44 -2.53 -6.41
C GLU A 979 -9.08 -3.68 -7.37
N ARG A 980 -8.08 -3.52 -8.25
CA ARG A 980 -7.62 -4.59 -9.15
C ARG A 980 -7.01 -5.78 -8.40
N THR A 981 -6.29 -5.55 -7.30
CA THR A 981 -5.70 -6.65 -6.51
C THR A 981 -6.79 -7.47 -5.83
N VAL A 982 -7.82 -6.79 -5.30
CA VAL A 982 -9.01 -7.42 -4.72
C VAL A 982 -9.81 -8.17 -5.79
N PHE A 983 -9.98 -7.57 -6.97
CA PHE A 983 -10.65 -8.19 -8.11
C PHE A 983 -10.01 -9.53 -8.50
N TYR A 984 -8.69 -9.62 -8.60
CA TYR A 984 -8.03 -10.87 -8.96
C TYR A 984 -8.31 -12.00 -7.96
N ARG A 985 -8.30 -11.69 -6.65
CA ARG A 985 -8.69 -12.65 -5.60
C ARG A 985 -10.15 -13.08 -5.73
N GLU A 986 -11.07 -12.12 -5.83
CA GLU A 986 -12.52 -12.39 -5.94
C GLU A 986 -12.85 -13.20 -7.20
N GLN A 987 -12.11 -12.96 -8.30
CA GLN A 987 -12.23 -13.72 -9.55
C GLN A 987 -11.68 -15.14 -9.41
N ALA A 988 -10.54 -15.33 -8.75
CA ALA A 988 -9.96 -16.64 -8.45
C ALA A 988 -10.91 -17.48 -7.57
N ALA A 989 -11.56 -16.86 -6.59
CA ALA A 989 -12.60 -17.48 -5.76
C ALA A 989 -13.93 -17.76 -6.49
N GLY A 990 -14.04 -17.40 -7.78
CA GLY A 990 -15.21 -17.68 -8.60
C GLY A 990 -16.46 -16.90 -8.21
N MET A 991 -16.33 -15.70 -7.61
CA MET A 991 -17.47 -14.91 -7.13
C MET A 991 -18.33 -14.33 -8.26
N TYR A 992 -17.70 -13.81 -9.32
CA TYR A 992 -18.37 -13.16 -10.44
C TYR A 992 -17.49 -13.16 -11.70
N SER A 993 -18.09 -12.77 -12.82
CA SER A 993 -17.37 -12.58 -14.10
C SER A 993 -16.67 -11.22 -14.18
N ALA A 994 -15.52 -11.16 -14.85
CA ALA A 994 -14.76 -9.92 -15.04
C ALA A 994 -15.60 -8.76 -15.62
N LEU A 995 -16.53 -9.08 -16.53
CA LEU A 995 -17.42 -8.10 -17.15
C LEU A 995 -18.44 -7.50 -16.17
N ALA A 996 -18.90 -8.27 -15.17
CA ALA A 996 -19.84 -7.77 -14.16
C ALA A 996 -19.17 -6.72 -13.25
N TYR A 997 -17.91 -6.96 -12.88
CA TYR A 997 -17.09 -5.98 -12.15
C TYR A 997 -16.81 -4.74 -12.99
N ALA A 998 -16.37 -4.92 -14.24
CA ALA A 998 -16.07 -3.79 -15.11
C ALA A 998 -17.31 -2.90 -15.35
N PHE A 999 -18.48 -3.51 -15.54
CA PHE A 999 -19.75 -2.79 -15.67
C PHE A 999 -20.08 -1.97 -14.42
N ALA A 1000 -19.94 -2.56 -13.22
CA ALA A 1000 -20.19 -1.87 -11.96
C ALA A 1000 -19.24 -0.66 -11.77
N GLN A 1001 -17.95 -0.84 -12.05
CA GLN A 1001 -16.95 0.21 -11.93
C GLN A 1001 -17.21 1.36 -12.90
N VAL A 1002 -17.55 1.06 -14.16
CA VAL A 1002 -17.90 2.07 -15.17
C VAL A 1002 -19.19 2.82 -14.79
N THR A 1003 -20.19 2.11 -14.28
CA THR A 1003 -21.51 2.70 -13.95
C THR A 1003 -21.45 3.63 -12.74
N ILE A 1004 -20.68 3.29 -11.70
CA ILE A 1004 -20.57 4.15 -10.52
C ILE A 1004 -19.89 5.48 -10.87
N GLU A 1005 -18.87 5.46 -11.73
CA GLU A 1005 -18.18 6.67 -12.18
C GLU A 1005 -19.12 7.61 -12.93
N VAL A 1006 -19.99 7.09 -13.80
CA VAL A 1006 -20.98 7.90 -14.55
C VAL A 1006 -21.78 8.81 -13.62
N LEU A 1007 -22.21 8.31 -12.45
CA LEU A 1007 -23.03 9.06 -11.50
C LEU A 1007 -22.26 10.23 -10.86
N TYR A 1008 -21.05 9.96 -10.36
CA TYR A 1008 -20.22 10.98 -9.71
C TYR A 1008 -19.65 11.98 -10.73
N VAL A 1009 -19.24 11.52 -11.92
CA VAL A 1009 -18.82 12.39 -13.03
C VAL A 1009 -19.95 13.32 -13.45
N PHE A 1010 -21.20 12.82 -13.50
CA PHE A 1010 -22.35 13.66 -13.86
C PHE A 1010 -22.59 14.76 -12.83
N ALA A 1011 -22.58 14.44 -11.53
CA ALA A 1011 -22.70 15.44 -10.47
C ALA A 1011 -21.58 16.49 -10.55
N GLN A 1012 -20.34 16.05 -10.77
CA GLN A 1012 -19.19 16.92 -10.97
C GLN A 1012 -19.38 17.86 -12.17
N ALA A 1013 -19.81 17.34 -13.31
CA ALA A 1013 -20.01 18.10 -14.55
C ALA A 1013 -21.12 19.14 -14.40
N VAL A 1014 -22.20 18.83 -13.67
CA VAL A 1014 -23.28 19.77 -13.36
C VAL A 1014 -22.77 20.92 -12.50
N ILE A 1015 -22.09 20.62 -11.38
CA ILE A 1015 -21.53 21.64 -10.49
C ILE A 1015 -20.58 22.57 -11.26
N TYR A 1016 -19.65 21.98 -12.02
CA TYR A 1016 -18.69 22.74 -12.81
C TYR A 1016 -19.39 23.64 -13.83
N SER A 1017 -20.32 23.06 -14.60
CA SER A 1017 -20.96 23.75 -15.72
C SER A 1017 -21.82 24.90 -15.25
N VAL A 1018 -22.63 24.73 -14.20
CA VAL A 1018 -23.49 25.79 -13.67
C VAL A 1018 -22.65 27.00 -13.24
N LEU A 1019 -21.59 26.77 -12.47
CA LEU A 1019 -20.74 27.85 -11.95
C LEU A 1019 -19.97 28.57 -13.07
N VAL A 1020 -19.26 27.81 -13.90
CA VAL A 1020 -18.40 28.40 -14.94
C VAL A 1020 -19.23 29.09 -16.02
N TYR A 1021 -20.33 28.48 -16.45
CA TYR A 1021 -21.21 29.08 -17.47
C TYR A 1021 -21.77 30.42 -17.02
N ALA A 1022 -22.21 30.49 -15.74
CA ALA A 1022 -22.72 31.72 -15.15
C ALA A 1022 -21.66 32.82 -15.04
N MET A 1023 -20.47 32.49 -14.57
CA MET A 1023 -19.42 33.48 -14.26
C MET A 1023 -18.66 33.95 -15.51
N ILE A 1024 -18.44 33.08 -16.50
CA ILE A 1024 -17.84 33.48 -17.79
C ILE A 1024 -18.82 34.36 -18.59
N GLY A 1025 -20.12 34.24 -18.35
CA GLY A 1025 -21.15 35.07 -18.99
C GLY A 1025 -21.47 34.62 -20.42
N PHE A 1026 -21.60 33.31 -20.63
CA PHE A 1026 -22.14 32.78 -21.89
C PHE A 1026 -23.63 33.12 -22.03
N GLU A 1027 -24.15 33.03 -23.26
CA GLU A 1027 -25.54 33.34 -23.56
C GLU A 1027 -26.50 32.34 -22.91
N TRP A 1028 -27.40 32.80 -22.03
CA TRP A 1028 -28.34 31.94 -21.33
C TRP A 1028 -29.52 31.51 -22.20
N THR A 1029 -29.31 30.46 -22.99
CA THR A 1029 -30.39 29.70 -23.63
C THR A 1029 -30.36 28.24 -23.14
N VAL A 1030 -31.53 27.63 -23.01
CA VAL A 1030 -31.66 26.24 -22.54
C VAL A 1030 -30.82 25.30 -23.42
N ALA A 1031 -30.88 25.47 -24.74
CA ALA A 1031 -30.13 24.64 -25.68
C ALA A 1031 -28.59 24.80 -25.53
N LYS A 1032 -28.06 26.03 -25.48
CA LYS A 1032 -26.61 26.25 -25.38
C LYS A 1032 -26.03 25.75 -24.05
N PHE A 1033 -26.78 25.89 -22.95
CA PHE A 1033 -26.38 25.36 -21.64
C PHE A 1033 -26.34 23.82 -21.63
N PHE A 1034 -27.37 23.14 -22.14
CA PHE A 1034 -27.37 21.67 -22.17
C PHE A 1034 -26.31 21.11 -23.13
N TRP A 1035 -26.00 21.78 -24.23
CA TRP A 1035 -24.86 21.43 -25.08
C TRP A 1035 -23.53 21.57 -24.35
N TYR A 1036 -23.33 22.67 -23.62
CA TYR A 1036 -22.13 22.86 -22.81
C TYR A 1036 -21.98 21.78 -21.73
N LEU A 1037 -23.06 21.50 -20.99
CA LEU A 1037 -23.09 20.43 -19.99
C LEU A 1037 -22.80 19.06 -20.61
N PHE A 1038 -23.40 18.76 -21.77
CA PHE A 1038 -23.18 17.50 -22.49
C PHE A 1038 -21.71 17.30 -22.84
N PHE A 1039 -21.07 18.28 -23.47
CA PHE A 1039 -19.66 18.17 -23.85
C PHE A 1039 -18.74 18.11 -22.63
N MET A 1040 -19.00 18.89 -21.59
CA MET A 1040 -18.21 18.83 -20.35
C MET A 1040 -18.37 17.50 -19.62
N PHE A 1041 -19.59 16.95 -19.56
CA PHE A 1041 -19.88 15.65 -18.94
C PHE A 1041 -19.14 14.51 -19.65
N PHE A 1042 -19.32 14.37 -20.97
CA PHE A 1042 -18.65 13.29 -21.69
C PHE A 1042 -17.13 13.48 -21.76
N THR A 1043 -16.65 14.71 -21.67
CA THR A 1043 -15.21 14.98 -21.54
C THR A 1043 -14.65 14.42 -20.25
N CYS A 1044 -15.23 14.78 -19.11
CA CYS A 1044 -14.81 14.22 -17.82
C CYS A 1044 -14.91 12.69 -17.85
N LEU A 1045 -15.98 12.16 -18.46
CA LEU A 1045 -16.24 10.72 -18.52
C LEU A 1045 -15.19 9.95 -19.34
N TYR A 1046 -14.87 10.38 -20.57
CA TYR A 1046 -13.88 9.67 -21.37
C TYR A 1046 -12.49 9.77 -20.73
N PHE A 1047 -12.16 10.87 -20.06
CA PHE A 1047 -10.89 11.00 -19.34
C PHE A 1047 -10.81 10.05 -18.14
N THR A 1048 -11.88 9.95 -17.33
CA THR A 1048 -11.96 8.96 -16.25
C THR A 1048 -11.76 7.55 -16.78
N PHE A 1049 -12.48 7.16 -17.85
CA PHE A 1049 -12.35 5.83 -18.44
C PHE A 1049 -10.97 5.58 -19.07
N TYR A 1050 -10.34 6.61 -19.63
CA TYR A 1050 -8.98 6.52 -20.11
C TYR A 1050 -7.99 6.25 -18.97
N GLY A 1051 -8.16 6.89 -17.81
CA GLY A 1051 -7.39 6.60 -16.60
C GLY A 1051 -7.54 5.15 -16.13
N MET A 1052 -8.78 4.66 -16.10
CA MET A 1052 -9.08 3.26 -15.75
C MET A 1052 -8.46 2.27 -16.75
N MET A 1053 -8.60 2.54 -18.05
CA MET A 1053 -8.00 1.77 -19.14
C MET A 1053 -6.47 1.72 -19.02
N GLY A 1054 -5.84 2.84 -18.69
CA GLY A 1054 -4.38 2.91 -18.47
C GLY A 1054 -3.90 1.91 -17.43
N VAL A 1055 -4.58 1.81 -16.28
CA VAL A 1055 -4.23 0.84 -15.22
C VAL A 1055 -4.54 -0.59 -15.64
N ALA A 1056 -5.60 -0.83 -16.41
CA ALA A 1056 -5.93 -2.17 -16.88
C ALA A 1056 -4.95 -2.69 -17.95
N LEU A 1057 -4.30 -1.82 -18.71
CA LEU A 1057 -3.35 -2.17 -19.76
C LEU A 1057 -1.89 -2.29 -19.28
N THR A 1058 -1.57 -1.80 -18.07
CA THR A 1058 -0.20 -1.78 -17.57
C THR A 1058 -0.02 -2.59 -16.28
N PRO A 1059 1.19 -3.14 -16.03
CA PRO A 1059 1.45 -3.92 -14.83
C PRO A 1059 1.43 -3.06 -13.56
N ASN A 1060 1.90 -1.81 -13.64
CA ASN A 1060 2.04 -0.90 -12.51
C ASN A 1060 1.38 0.46 -12.81
N GLN A 1061 0.83 1.10 -11.76
CA GLN A 1061 0.31 2.46 -11.77
C GLN A 1061 1.32 3.49 -12.29
N HIS A 1062 2.60 3.38 -11.96
CA HIS A 1062 3.61 4.34 -12.45
C HIS A 1062 3.76 4.29 -13.98
N VAL A 1063 3.71 3.09 -14.57
CA VAL A 1063 3.77 2.90 -16.03
C VAL A 1063 2.48 3.42 -16.68
N ALA A 1064 1.32 3.22 -16.05
CA ALA A 1064 0.05 3.81 -16.50
C ALA A 1064 0.17 5.34 -16.56
N GLY A 1065 0.63 5.97 -15.47
CA GLY A 1065 0.78 7.42 -15.39
C GLY A 1065 1.69 8.02 -16.48
N ILE A 1066 2.86 7.41 -16.72
CA ILE A 1066 3.80 7.89 -17.75
C ILE A 1066 3.21 7.72 -19.16
N THR A 1067 2.61 6.56 -19.43
CA THR A 1067 1.99 6.28 -20.74
C THR A 1067 0.82 7.24 -20.99
N SER A 1068 -0.03 7.46 -19.99
CA SER A 1068 -1.15 8.39 -20.07
C SER A 1068 -0.72 9.82 -20.37
N ASN A 1069 0.37 10.29 -19.75
CA ASN A 1069 0.90 11.63 -19.97
C ASN A 1069 1.34 11.88 -21.42
N ALA A 1070 1.83 10.86 -22.12
CA ALA A 1070 2.18 10.96 -23.54
C ALA A 1070 0.96 11.29 -24.40
N PHE A 1071 -0.15 10.59 -24.17
CA PHE A 1071 -1.40 10.83 -24.90
C PHE A 1071 -2.02 12.17 -24.53
N TYR A 1072 -1.93 12.62 -23.27
CA TYR A 1072 -2.38 13.97 -22.89
C TYR A 1072 -1.63 15.05 -23.69
N ALA A 1073 -0.31 14.90 -23.83
CA ALA A 1073 0.49 15.83 -24.62
C ALA A 1073 0.11 15.81 -26.12
N LEU A 1074 -0.22 14.65 -26.68
CA LEU A 1074 -0.71 14.53 -28.06
C LEU A 1074 -2.11 15.13 -28.24
N TRP A 1075 -3.05 14.80 -27.35
CA TRP A 1075 -4.40 15.37 -27.42
C TRP A 1075 -4.40 16.87 -27.25
N ASN A 1076 -3.48 17.40 -26.42
CA ASN A 1076 -3.25 18.83 -26.29
C ASN A 1076 -2.76 19.46 -27.60
N LEU A 1077 -1.72 18.89 -28.24
CA LEU A 1077 -1.18 19.38 -29.51
C LEU A 1077 -2.24 19.43 -30.61
N PHE A 1078 -3.00 18.35 -30.73
CA PHE A 1078 -4.01 18.16 -31.78
C PHE A 1078 -5.41 18.59 -31.35
N SER A 1079 -5.55 19.34 -30.26
CA SER A 1079 -6.83 19.82 -29.74
C SER A 1079 -7.52 20.83 -30.68
N GLY A 1080 -6.79 21.45 -31.61
CA GLY A 1080 -7.31 22.47 -32.52
C GLY A 1080 -7.19 23.90 -32.00
N PHE A 1081 -6.79 24.10 -30.73
CA PHE A 1081 -6.57 25.43 -30.15
C PHE A 1081 -5.15 25.95 -30.44
N ILE A 1082 -4.12 25.15 -30.18
CA ILE A 1082 -2.70 25.52 -30.39
C ILE A 1082 -2.41 25.67 -31.88
N ILE A 1083 -2.83 24.69 -32.67
CA ILE A 1083 -2.76 24.71 -34.13
C ILE A 1083 -4.14 24.34 -34.68
N PRO A 1084 -4.79 25.22 -35.46
CA PRO A 1084 -6.10 24.92 -36.02
C PRO A 1084 -5.99 23.85 -37.09
N ARG A 1085 -7.04 23.04 -37.27
CA ARG A 1085 -7.07 21.91 -38.22
C ARG A 1085 -6.64 22.31 -39.64
N THR A 1086 -7.03 23.49 -40.08
CA THR A 1086 -6.73 24.04 -41.41
C THR A 1086 -5.23 24.21 -41.66
N ARG A 1087 -4.44 24.44 -40.61
CA ARG A 1087 -3.00 24.68 -40.65
C ARG A 1087 -2.16 23.45 -40.27
N ILE A 1088 -2.78 22.36 -39.82
CA ILE A 1088 -2.07 21.09 -39.58
C ILE A 1088 -1.61 20.52 -40.93
N PRO A 1089 -0.34 20.08 -41.06
CA PRO A 1089 0.15 19.44 -42.28
C PRO A 1089 -0.68 18.21 -42.67
N ILE A 1090 -0.85 17.97 -43.97
CA ILE A 1090 -1.79 16.97 -44.50
C ILE A 1090 -1.55 15.57 -43.90
N TRP A 1091 -0.29 15.16 -43.73
CA TRP A 1091 0.08 13.86 -43.17
C TRP A 1091 -0.27 13.69 -41.68
N TRP A 1092 -0.53 14.77 -40.94
CA TRP A 1092 -0.94 14.74 -39.53
C TRP A 1092 -2.42 15.05 -39.31
N ARG A 1093 -3.16 15.47 -40.34
CA ARG A 1093 -4.59 15.83 -40.21
C ARG A 1093 -5.48 14.66 -39.77
N TRP A 1094 -5.10 13.41 -40.00
CA TRP A 1094 -5.86 12.24 -39.54
C TRP A 1094 -5.90 12.14 -38.01
N TYR A 1095 -4.81 12.51 -37.32
CA TYR A 1095 -4.74 12.39 -35.87
C TYR A 1095 -5.60 13.43 -35.15
N TYR A 1096 -5.83 14.60 -35.77
CA TYR A 1096 -6.83 15.55 -35.29
C TYR A 1096 -8.20 14.87 -35.10
N TRP A 1097 -8.62 14.03 -36.05
CA TRP A 1097 -9.88 13.29 -35.94
C TRP A 1097 -9.82 12.10 -34.97
N ALA A 1098 -8.63 11.60 -34.66
CA ALA A 1098 -8.42 10.56 -33.63
C ALA A 1098 -8.35 11.14 -32.20
N SER A 1099 -8.18 12.46 -32.05
CA SER A 1099 -8.05 13.13 -30.76
C SER A 1099 -9.41 13.44 -30.13
N PRO A 1100 -9.76 12.86 -28.97
CA PRO A 1100 -11.05 13.14 -28.30
C PRO A 1100 -11.22 14.62 -27.97
N MET A 1101 -10.13 15.28 -27.56
CA MET A 1101 -10.12 16.69 -27.19
C MET A 1101 -10.45 17.63 -28.35
N ALA A 1102 -10.05 17.26 -29.58
CA ALA A 1102 -10.38 18.03 -30.77
C ALA A 1102 -11.89 18.15 -30.98
N TRP A 1103 -12.59 17.03 -30.77
CA TRP A 1103 -14.04 16.95 -30.88
C TRP A 1103 -14.75 17.70 -29.75
N THR A 1104 -14.26 17.58 -28.52
CA THR A 1104 -14.79 18.37 -27.39
C THR A 1104 -14.69 19.87 -27.66
N LEU A 1105 -13.54 20.38 -28.10
CA LEU A 1105 -13.38 21.81 -28.34
C LEU A 1105 -14.15 22.30 -29.55
N TYR A 1106 -14.25 21.49 -30.61
CA TYR A 1106 -15.17 21.76 -31.71
C TYR A 1106 -16.59 21.93 -31.16
N GLY A 1107 -17.08 20.97 -30.39
CA GLY A 1107 -18.44 20.95 -29.86
C GLY A 1107 -18.75 22.13 -28.93
N LEU A 1108 -17.84 22.40 -27.98
CA LEU A 1108 -17.96 23.54 -27.07
C LEU A 1108 -17.96 24.87 -27.83
N THR A 1109 -17.01 25.06 -28.76
CA THR A 1109 -16.90 26.33 -29.50
C THR A 1109 -18.12 26.57 -30.39
N VAL A 1110 -18.54 25.56 -31.15
CA VAL A 1110 -19.66 25.68 -32.09
C VAL A 1110 -21.00 25.81 -31.36
N SER A 1111 -21.19 25.12 -30.24
CA SER A 1111 -22.43 25.24 -29.46
C SER A 1111 -22.62 26.63 -28.87
N GLN A 1112 -21.54 27.35 -28.53
CA GLN A 1112 -21.64 28.68 -27.93
C GLN A 1112 -21.63 29.82 -28.96
N PHE A 1113 -20.80 29.70 -30.01
CA PHE A 1113 -20.51 30.80 -30.94
C PHE A 1113 -20.90 30.51 -32.40
N GLY A 1114 -21.28 29.29 -32.75
CA GLY A 1114 -21.45 28.85 -34.13
C GLY A 1114 -22.65 29.47 -34.87
N ASP A 1115 -23.61 30.03 -34.14
CA ASP A 1115 -24.82 30.69 -34.62
C ASP A 1115 -24.72 32.23 -34.65
N ILE A 1116 -23.58 32.80 -34.22
CA ILE A 1116 -23.44 34.24 -34.03
C ILE A 1116 -23.02 34.94 -35.33
N GLN A 1117 -23.86 35.87 -35.78
CA GLN A 1117 -23.68 36.66 -37.01
C GLN A 1117 -23.05 38.05 -36.79
N ALA A 1118 -22.64 38.36 -35.56
CA ALA A 1118 -21.98 39.63 -35.24
C ALA A 1118 -20.65 39.77 -36.01
N LYS A 1119 -20.33 40.99 -36.47
CA LYS A 1119 -19.10 41.27 -37.22
C LYS A 1119 -17.93 41.58 -36.29
N LEU A 1120 -16.78 41.00 -36.59
CA LEU A 1120 -15.49 41.32 -35.98
C LEU A 1120 -14.92 42.63 -36.56
N ASN A 1121 -13.95 43.23 -35.88
CA ASN A 1121 -13.20 44.40 -36.39
C ASN A 1121 -12.50 44.15 -37.74
N THR A 1122 -12.33 42.90 -38.15
CA THR A 1122 -11.80 42.48 -39.46
C THR A 1122 -12.84 42.52 -40.58
N GLY A 1123 -14.13 42.71 -40.27
CA GLY A 1123 -15.24 42.79 -41.21
C GLY A 1123 -15.99 41.48 -41.47
N GLU A 1124 -15.41 40.33 -41.10
CA GLU A 1124 -16.03 38.99 -41.17
C GLU A 1124 -16.97 38.73 -39.97
N THR A 1125 -17.96 37.86 -40.13
CA THR A 1125 -18.81 37.41 -39.01
C THR A 1125 -18.09 36.40 -38.10
N VAL A 1126 -18.52 36.28 -36.84
CA VAL A 1126 -17.98 35.25 -35.93
C VAL A 1126 -18.12 33.85 -36.52
N GLN A 1127 -19.26 33.53 -37.13
CA GLN A 1127 -19.46 32.25 -37.81
C GLN A 1127 -18.48 32.03 -38.99
N GLU A 1128 -18.29 33.05 -39.84
CA GLU A 1128 -17.33 32.98 -40.96
C GLU A 1128 -15.90 32.77 -40.46
N PHE A 1129 -15.50 33.45 -39.38
CA PHE A 1129 -14.18 33.28 -38.76
C PHE A 1129 -13.97 31.86 -38.21
N LEU A 1130 -14.97 31.30 -37.52
CA LEU A 1130 -14.88 29.92 -37.00
C LEU A 1130 -14.76 28.89 -38.14
N SER A 1131 -15.44 29.13 -39.27
CA SER A 1131 -15.37 28.29 -40.46
C SER A 1131 -14.02 28.45 -41.19
N SER A 1132 -13.54 29.68 -41.37
CA SER A 1132 -12.32 29.97 -42.13
C SER A 1132 -11.04 29.61 -41.36
N TYR A 1133 -10.97 29.95 -40.07
CA TYR A 1133 -9.77 29.73 -39.25
C TYR A 1133 -9.73 28.31 -38.68
N PHE A 1134 -10.76 27.89 -37.94
CA PHE A 1134 -10.78 26.58 -37.28
C PHE A 1134 -11.31 25.45 -38.17
N GLY A 1135 -12.09 25.77 -39.22
CA GLY A 1135 -12.76 24.76 -40.04
C GLY A 1135 -14.01 24.19 -39.38
N PHE A 1136 -14.63 24.94 -38.46
CA PHE A 1136 -15.80 24.55 -37.69
C PHE A 1136 -17.09 24.91 -38.41
N LYS A 1137 -17.98 23.94 -38.52
CA LYS A 1137 -19.31 24.03 -39.15
C LYS A 1137 -20.39 23.68 -38.14
N GLN A 1138 -21.42 24.52 -38.06
CA GLN A 1138 -22.55 24.35 -37.14
C GLN A 1138 -23.37 23.09 -37.42
N GLU A 1139 -23.60 22.77 -38.69
CA GLU A 1139 -24.36 21.58 -39.13
C GLU A 1139 -23.75 20.26 -38.63
N PHE A 1140 -22.46 20.26 -38.29
CA PHE A 1140 -21.73 19.06 -37.86
C PHE A 1140 -21.86 18.78 -36.36
N LEU A 1141 -22.54 19.65 -35.59
CA LEU A 1141 -22.61 19.56 -34.13
C LEU A 1141 -23.14 18.20 -33.63
N GLY A 1142 -24.16 17.64 -34.29
CA GLY A 1142 -24.72 16.32 -33.94
C GLY A 1142 -23.73 15.17 -34.15
N VAL A 1143 -22.91 15.24 -35.21
CA VAL A 1143 -21.85 14.25 -35.47
C VAL A 1143 -20.75 14.35 -34.42
N VAL A 1144 -20.34 15.58 -34.08
CA VAL A 1144 -19.35 15.85 -33.04
C VAL A 1144 -19.80 15.25 -31.70
N ALA A 1145 -21.08 15.42 -31.35
CA ALA A 1145 -21.67 14.84 -30.15
C ALA A 1145 -21.60 13.30 -30.13
N ALA A 1146 -21.95 12.65 -31.25
CA ALA A 1146 -21.88 11.19 -31.37
C ALA A 1146 -20.45 10.65 -31.24
N VAL A 1147 -19.45 11.35 -31.79
CA VAL A 1147 -18.05 10.93 -31.72
C VAL A 1147 -17.50 11.01 -30.28
N VAL A 1148 -17.82 12.06 -29.53
CA VAL A 1148 -17.39 12.21 -28.13
C VAL A 1148 -17.98 11.07 -27.26
N VAL A 1149 -19.24 10.70 -27.48
CA VAL A 1149 -19.86 9.52 -26.84
C VAL A 1149 -19.13 8.23 -27.24
N GLY A 1150 -18.77 8.11 -28.53
CA GLY A 1150 -18.01 6.96 -29.06
C GLY A 1150 -16.68 6.75 -28.34
N PHE A 1151 -15.92 7.82 -28.04
CA PHE A 1151 -14.67 7.71 -27.28
C PHE A 1151 -14.88 7.22 -25.84
N ALA A 1152 -15.91 7.72 -25.15
CA ALA A 1152 -16.23 7.25 -23.81
C ALA A 1152 -16.56 5.74 -23.82
N LEU A 1153 -17.37 5.29 -24.77
CA LEU A 1153 -17.70 3.86 -24.93
C LEU A 1153 -16.48 3.02 -25.31
N LEU A 1154 -15.60 3.52 -26.18
CA LEU A 1154 -14.38 2.85 -26.59
C LEU A 1154 -13.43 2.60 -25.41
N PHE A 1155 -13.19 3.63 -24.58
CA PHE A 1155 -12.31 3.48 -23.41
C PHE A 1155 -12.92 2.59 -22.33
N ALA A 1156 -14.24 2.68 -22.09
CA ALA A 1156 -14.95 1.78 -21.18
C ALA A 1156 -14.89 0.32 -21.66
N PHE A 1157 -15.09 0.08 -22.96
CA PHE A 1157 -14.98 -1.25 -23.56
C PHE A 1157 -13.55 -1.79 -23.46
N THR A 1158 -12.55 -0.97 -23.78
CA THR A 1158 -11.14 -1.37 -23.72
C THR A 1158 -10.73 -1.69 -22.29
N TYR A 1159 -11.18 -0.92 -21.30
CA TYR A 1159 -11.00 -1.24 -19.88
C TYR A 1159 -11.61 -2.61 -19.53
N ALA A 1160 -12.88 -2.84 -19.88
CA ALA A 1160 -13.58 -4.09 -19.59
C ALA A 1160 -12.95 -5.31 -20.30
N PHE A 1161 -12.43 -5.12 -21.52
CA PHE A 1161 -11.72 -6.15 -22.25
C PHE A 1161 -10.35 -6.45 -21.65
N SER A 1162 -9.58 -5.41 -21.31
CA SER A 1162 -8.22 -5.52 -20.77
C SER A 1162 -8.22 -6.22 -19.42
N ILE A 1163 -9.14 -5.84 -18.51
CA ILE A 1163 -9.22 -6.47 -17.18
C ILE A 1163 -9.69 -7.93 -17.24
N LYS A 1164 -10.36 -8.33 -18.33
CA LYS A 1164 -10.77 -9.72 -18.57
C LYS A 1164 -9.63 -10.56 -19.14
N MET A 1165 -8.79 -9.99 -20.00
CA MET A 1165 -7.78 -10.72 -20.78
C MET A 1165 -6.38 -10.67 -20.18
N LEU A 1166 -6.01 -9.57 -19.54
CA LEU A 1166 -4.69 -9.35 -18.98
C LEU A 1166 -4.71 -9.70 -17.49
N ASN A 1167 -3.79 -10.57 -17.07
CA ASN A 1167 -3.51 -10.84 -15.67
C ASN A 1167 -2.04 -10.50 -15.40
N PHE A 1168 -1.81 -9.50 -14.54
CA PHE A 1168 -0.48 -9.05 -14.16
C PHE A 1168 0.02 -9.64 -12.85
N GLN A 1169 -0.77 -10.49 -12.17
CA GLN A 1169 -0.26 -11.27 -11.04
C GLN A 1169 0.64 -12.40 -11.56
N TRP A 1170 1.95 -12.24 -11.40
CA TRP A 1170 2.90 -13.34 -11.53
C TRP A 1170 2.93 -14.07 -10.17
N ARG A 1171 2.43 -15.30 -10.13
CA ARG A 1171 2.54 -16.20 -8.96
C ARG A 1171 3.93 -16.84 -8.92
#